data_AF-I1BQV5-F1
#
_entry.id   AF-I1BQV5-F1
#
_cell.length_a   1.000
_cell.length_b   1.000
_cell.length_c   1.000
_cell.angle_alpha   90.00
_cell.angle_beta   90.00
_cell.angle_gamma   90.00
#
_symmetry.space_group_name_H-M   'P 1'
#
loop_
_entity.id
_entity.type
_entity.pdbx_description
1 polymer ?
#
loop_
_entity_poly.entity_id
_entity_poly.type
_entity_poly.pdbx_seq_one_letter_code
_entity_poly.pdbx_strand_id
1 'polypeptide(L)'
;MSFNYDTSTAAGAARSADRSKRRSMAELKKVRRVRIGEKEAEEAKQLLGKLLASTDEAERKDLAEQSAGFANHYGVRALKGAHLFPAISTELFAKKVRTPQVLGALQLAQELTTTSNALLRGQLEPHLITLLTPLLDLQAAKDKTVAEKSGDLARSMAKAFNPIAVREIVTYCLEGLENSKKWQTKMLSLELIETLAQINPIQLLACLPVIIPVVSDCMWDTKAEVKKAATQCMATTTALLDNKDIERFIPAVIECINNPEKVPDTIHQLGATTFVQEVDAGTLSLMVPLLGRGLRERQTPIKRKSALIIDNMCKLVDDPEVAAPFLPVLLPALEHVHDVVADPECRGVVQKAVQTLKRVGGSHPEEIMTSDQKREKVEATLDKLMPTKLEGFFAPVRKYMIRLALALVLARDFDRNAWASSISPHAATWLLATGREHEDGSEETETSAEKLALAALSSCEEAIAPKDADEEELEEGEELCNCEFSLAYGAKILLNRTHLRLMRGRRYGLCGANGCGKSTLMRAIANEQVEGFPPRSVLKTVYVEHDIDGSEADTGLVDFIASSEGVDCQDKAEIARILKNYGFTDEMVHHQAIGSLSGGWKMKLALARAMLMNADILLLDEPTNHLDVVNVAWLENYLLGLKTVTSIMVSHDSGFLDHVCTDIIHYEGNYKLKRYRGNLSEFVKKVPRAAAYYSLGAAQTVFRFPEPGYLEGIKTKERAILKMKNVDFQYPGTSKKQLIDISMQCSLASRVAVIGPNGAGKSTLIKLLTGEIESDIGTVWKHPNLRIAYVAQHAFHHIEQHLDSTPNEYIQWRYATGEDREELDKNDRMHGEANKKVMEQVFVIDGEKRVVEEIVGRRKLKQSYEYEVSWVGRSSVDNTWISRQKLEDMGFGKKIAEVDSAEAAKMGLNRPLTAKEIEKHLNEVGLEPEFASHSHIRGLSGGQKVKLVIGAAMWNRPHMLVLDEPTNYLDRESLGALATAIREYGGGVVIVTHNREFSEALCTEVWKVDNGHLTPSGHNWVSGNGSTAVKEEEQEDVVDAQGNTIKATQKKKKLTSKELRKKKKERMERRKRGEEVFTSDEEL
;
A
#
# COMPACT_ATOMS: atom_id res chain seq x y z
N MET A 1 -12.73 -27.11 13.01
CA MET A 1 -14.09 -27.54 12.62
C MET A 1 -14.49 -26.72 11.42
N SER A 2 -14.45 -27.34 10.25
CA SER A 2 -14.70 -26.75 8.94
C SER A 2 -16.20 -26.50 8.74
N PHE A 3 -16.61 -25.23 8.64
CA PHE A 3 -17.94 -24.84 8.15
C PHE A 3 -17.84 -24.57 6.65
N ASN A 4 -18.29 -25.52 5.84
CA ASN A 4 -18.55 -25.31 4.42
C ASN A 4 -19.81 -24.43 4.30
N TYR A 5 -19.66 -23.24 3.74
CA TYR A 5 -20.79 -22.44 3.27
C TYR A 5 -21.27 -23.00 1.93
N ASP A 6 -22.38 -23.74 1.97
CA ASP A 6 -23.02 -24.34 0.81
C ASP A 6 -23.85 -23.26 0.07
N THR A 7 -23.22 -22.58 -0.89
CA THR A 7 -23.81 -21.52 -1.73
C THR A 7 -25.00 -22.01 -2.58
N SER A 8 -25.23 -23.32 -2.66
CA SER A 8 -26.41 -23.91 -3.30
C SER A 8 -27.71 -23.66 -2.52
N THR A 9 -27.63 -23.44 -1.19
CA THR A 9 -28.80 -23.21 -0.34
C THR A 9 -29.37 -21.80 -0.43
N ALA A 10 -28.53 -20.78 -0.68
CA ALA A 10 -28.98 -19.39 -0.86
C ALA A 10 -29.73 -19.18 -2.19
N ALA A 11 -29.25 -19.78 -3.29
CA ALA A 11 -29.94 -19.77 -4.58
C ALA A 11 -31.23 -20.62 -4.53
N GLY A 12 -31.22 -21.72 -3.76
CA GLY A 12 -32.40 -22.53 -3.48
C GLY A 12 -33.44 -21.79 -2.63
N ALA A 13 -33.01 -21.02 -1.63
CA ALA A 13 -33.86 -20.18 -0.79
C ALA A 13 -34.46 -18.98 -1.56
N ALA A 14 -33.69 -18.35 -2.46
CA ALA A 14 -34.18 -17.28 -3.33
C ALA A 14 -35.20 -17.78 -4.36
N ARG A 15 -34.97 -18.96 -4.97
CA ARG A 15 -35.94 -19.59 -5.89
C ARG A 15 -37.16 -20.18 -5.18
N SER A 16 -37.01 -20.61 -3.93
CA SER A 16 -38.09 -21.02 -3.02
C SER A 16 -38.93 -19.81 -2.59
N ALA A 17 -38.29 -18.68 -2.26
CA ALA A 17 -38.95 -17.41 -1.94
C ALA A 17 -39.67 -16.81 -3.14
N ASP A 18 -39.12 -16.93 -4.35
CA ASP A 18 -39.77 -16.46 -5.59
C ASP A 18 -40.96 -17.35 -6.00
N ARG A 19 -40.86 -18.68 -5.81
CA ARG A 19 -42.02 -19.59 -5.96
C ARG A 19 -43.08 -19.40 -4.88
N SER A 20 -42.67 -19.08 -3.64
CA SER A 20 -43.55 -18.72 -2.52
C SER A 20 -44.26 -17.39 -2.77
N LYS A 21 -43.55 -16.37 -3.29
CA LYS A 21 -44.10 -15.07 -3.71
C LYS A 21 -45.03 -15.17 -4.92
N ARG A 22 -44.73 -16.04 -5.89
CA ARG A 22 -45.65 -16.31 -7.02
C ARG A 22 -46.89 -17.12 -6.59
N ARG A 23 -46.75 -18.01 -5.59
CA ARG A 23 -47.90 -18.68 -4.96
C ARG A 23 -48.74 -17.71 -4.10
N SER A 24 -48.11 -16.77 -3.41
CA SER A 24 -48.83 -15.74 -2.64
C SER A 24 -49.60 -14.79 -3.57
N MET A 25 -49.04 -14.42 -4.73
CA MET A 25 -49.79 -13.70 -5.78
C MET A 25 -50.98 -14.49 -6.34
N ALA A 26 -50.88 -15.82 -6.45
CA ALA A 26 -51.97 -16.67 -6.90
C ALA A 26 -53.05 -16.88 -5.81
N GLU A 27 -52.69 -16.87 -4.52
CA GLU A 27 -53.63 -16.90 -3.38
C GLU A 27 -54.24 -15.53 -3.06
N LEU A 28 -53.55 -14.43 -3.40
CA LEU A 28 -54.05 -13.05 -3.34
C LEU A 28 -55.29 -12.83 -4.23
N LYS A 29 -55.51 -13.67 -5.26
CA LYS A 29 -56.67 -13.61 -6.17
C LYS A 29 -58.03 -13.98 -5.54
N LYS A 30 -58.11 -14.39 -4.27
CA LYS A 30 -59.34 -14.94 -3.66
C LYS A 30 -60.07 -14.10 -2.60
N VAL A 31 -59.57 -12.94 -2.17
CA VAL A 31 -60.24 -12.15 -1.11
C VAL A 31 -61.25 -11.16 -1.72
N ARG A 32 -62.52 -11.60 -1.80
CA ARG A 32 -63.65 -10.82 -2.35
C ARG A 32 -64.23 -9.81 -1.37
N ARG A 33 -64.42 -8.58 -1.87
CA ARG A 33 -65.66 -7.77 -1.93
C ARG A 33 -66.82 -8.13 -0.96
N VAL A 34 -66.80 -7.65 0.29
CA VAL A 34 -68.05 -7.55 1.07
C VAL A 34 -68.20 -6.13 1.63
N ARG A 35 -69.27 -5.43 1.20
CA ARG A 35 -69.70 -4.20 1.88
C ARG A 35 -70.22 -4.61 3.25
N ILE A 36 -69.73 -3.95 4.29
CA ILE A 36 -70.15 -4.23 5.65
C ILE A 36 -71.55 -3.66 5.83
N GLY A 37 -72.53 -4.53 6.11
CA GLY A 37 -73.85 -4.10 6.56
C GLY A 37 -73.81 -3.62 8.01
N GLU A 38 -74.83 -2.86 8.41
CA GLU A 38 -74.92 -2.33 9.79
C GLU A 38 -74.95 -3.46 10.84
N LYS A 39 -75.53 -4.60 10.49
CA LYS A 39 -75.65 -5.75 11.40
C LYS A 39 -74.29 -6.39 11.67
N GLU A 40 -73.50 -6.63 10.63
CA GLU A 40 -72.17 -7.21 10.74
C GLU A 40 -71.19 -6.27 11.45
N ALA A 41 -71.32 -4.95 11.23
CA ALA A 41 -70.56 -3.94 11.99
C ALA A 41 -70.90 -3.96 13.48
N GLU A 42 -72.18 -4.16 13.83
CA GLU A 42 -72.61 -4.21 15.23
C GLU A 42 -72.19 -5.51 15.92
N GLU A 43 -72.23 -6.65 15.22
CA GLU A 43 -71.68 -7.92 15.71
C GLU A 43 -70.17 -7.81 16.02
N ALA A 44 -69.41 -7.15 15.14
CA ALA A 44 -67.98 -6.89 15.38
C ALA A 44 -67.73 -5.95 16.59
N LYS A 45 -68.58 -4.92 16.79
CA LYS A 45 -68.50 -4.07 18.00
C LYS A 45 -68.83 -4.85 19.27
N GLN A 46 -69.78 -5.78 19.22
CA GLN A 46 -70.11 -6.64 20.37
C GLN A 46 -68.95 -7.57 20.73
N LEU A 47 -68.30 -8.19 19.72
CA LEU A 47 -67.10 -8.99 19.93
C LEU A 47 -65.98 -8.17 20.56
N LEU A 48 -65.74 -6.96 20.05
CA LEU A 48 -64.75 -6.03 20.61
C LEU A 48 -65.07 -5.64 22.05
N GLY A 49 -66.34 -5.37 22.38
CA GLY A 49 -66.77 -5.07 23.74
C GLY A 49 -66.52 -6.22 24.71
N LYS A 50 -66.81 -7.46 24.30
CA LYS A 50 -66.51 -8.67 25.09
C LYS A 50 -65.01 -8.86 25.27
N LEU A 51 -64.23 -8.67 24.21
CA LEU A 51 -62.78 -8.81 24.24
C LEU A 51 -62.13 -7.85 25.25
N LEU A 52 -62.52 -6.57 25.23
CA LEU A 52 -61.98 -5.55 26.13
C LEU A 52 -62.44 -5.73 27.59
N ALA A 53 -63.53 -6.45 27.83
CA ALA A 53 -64.04 -6.75 29.16
C ALA A 53 -63.53 -8.08 29.74
N SER A 54 -63.04 -9.00 28.89
CA SER A 54 -62.66 -10.34 29.33
C SER A 54 -61.42 -10.35 30.22
N THR A 55 -61.52 -11.05 31.34
CA THR A 55 -60.42 -11.28 32.28
C THR A 55 -59.67 -12.58 32.01
N ASP A 56 -60.27 -13.51 31.27
CA ASP A 56 -59.69 -14.81 30.93
C ASP A 56 -58.78 -14.75 29.69
N GLU A 57 -57.63 -15.42 29.73
CA GLU A 57 -56.66 -15.35 28.63
C GLU A 57 -57.07 -16.18 27.40
N ALA A 58 -57.65 -17.37 27.62
CA ALA A 58 -58.09 -18.23 26.53
C ALA A 58 -59.28 -17.61 25.78
N GLU A 59 -60.24 -17.05 26.52
CA GLU A 59 -61.37 -16.32 25.95
C GLU A 59 -60.92 -15.07 25.19
N ARG A 60 -59.98 -14.28 25.75
CA ARG A 60 -59.42 -13.12 25.02
C ARG A 60 -58.77 -13.52 23.70
N LYS A 61 -58.04 -14.64 23.67
CA LYS A 61 -57.39 -15.11 22.45
C LYS A 61 -58.42 -15.51 21.38
N ASP A 62 -59.42 -16.31 21.74
CA ASP A 62 -60.49 -16.71 20.82
C ASP A 62 -61.28 -15.50 20.27
N LEU A 63 -61.65 -14.55 21.14
CA LEU A 63 -62.36 -13.33 20.74
C LEU A 63 -61.49 -12.42 19.84
N ALA A 64 -60.17 -12.37 20.07
CA ALA A 64 -59.25 -11.63 19.22
C ALA A 64 -59.06 -12.29 17.85
N GLU A 65 -58.95 -13.62 17.79
CA GLU A 65 -58.88 -14.39 16.54
C GLU A 65 -60.14 -14.19 15.68
N GLN A 66 -61.34 -14.22 16.31
CA GLN A 66 -62.60 -13.94 15.63
C GLN A 66 -62.67 -12.50 15.08
N SER A 67 -62.22 -11.53 15.88
CA SER A 67 -62.19 -10.11 15.49
C SER A 67 -61.17 -9.84 14.36
N ALA A 68 -60.00 -10.50 14.38
CA ALA A 68 -59.02 -10.43 13.31
C ALA A 68 -59.52 -11.16 12.05
N GLY A 69 -60.24 -12.28 12.20
CA GLY A 69 -60.93 -12.99 11.12
C GLY A 69 -61.95 -12.10 10.41
N PHE A 70 -62.70 -11.29 11.16
CA PHE A 70 -63.60 -10.28 10.60
C PHE A 70 -62.84 -9.23 9.78
N ALA A 71 -61.74 -8.69 10.30
CA ALA A 71 -60.90 -7.74 9.56
C ALA A 71 -60.32 -8.36 8.27
N ASN A 72 -59.87 -9.62 8.33
CA ASN A 72 -59.39 -10.38 7.18
C ASN A 72 -60.45 -10.58 6.09
N HIS A 73 -61.71 -10.75 6.47
CA HIS A 73 -62.81 -10.97 5.54
C HIS A 73 -63.26 -9.67 4.86
N TYR A 74 -63.36 -8.58 5.62
CA TYR A 74 -63.95 -7.31 5.15
C TYR A 74 -62.92 -6.21 4.81
N GLY A 75 -61.63 -6.48 5.01
CA GLY A 75 -60.52 -5.58 4.66
C GLY A 75 -60.40 -4.33 5.54
N VAL A 76 -59.59 -3.36 5.11
CA VAL A 76 -59.26 -2.17 5.93
C VAL A 76 -60.46 -1.29 6.28
N ARG A 77 -61.53 -1.32 5.48
CA ARG A 77 -62.79 -0.59 5.75
C ARG A 77 -63.51 -1.11 6.99
N ALA A 78 -63.31 -2.39 7.34
CA ALA A 78 -63.89 -3.02 8.53
C ALA A 78 -63.34 -2.47 9.83
N LEU A 79 -62.07 -2.12 9.84
CA LEU A 79 -61.40 -1.57 11.00
C LEU A 79 -61.94 -0.18 11.37
N LYS A 80 -62.34 0.60 10.36
CA LYS A 80 -63.02 1.88 10.55
C LYS A 80 -64.50 1.69 10.90
N GLY A 81 -65.23 0.89 10.12
CA GLY A 81 -66.68 0.71 10.27
C GLY A 81 -67.11 0.03 11.58
N ALA A 82 -66.29 -0.91 12.09
CA ALA A 82 -66.52 -1.60 13.35
C ALA A 82 -65.74 -1.03 14.54
N HIS A 83 -65.07 0.13 14.38
CA HIS A 83 -64.25 0.78 15.42
C HIS A 83 -63.15 -0.09 16.08
N LEU A 84 -62.69 -1.14 15.39
CA LEU A 84 -61.71 -2.09 15.93
C LEU A 84 -60.36 -1.40 16.26
N PHE A 85 -59.76 -0.71 15.30
CA PHE A 85 -58.47 -0.04 15.52
C PHE A 85 -58.58 1.25 16.38
N PRO A 86 -59.59 2.12 16.21
CA PRO A 86 -59.81 3.24 17.12
C PRO A 86 -59.91 2.83 18.60
N ALA A 87 -60.52 1.68 18.90
CA ALA A 87 -60.58 1.16 20.27
C ALA A 87 -59.20 0.72 20.79
N ILE A 88 -58.41 0.00 19.97
CA ILE A 88 -57.02 -0.36 20.31
C ILE A 88 -56.22 0.91 20.64
N SER A 89 -56.24 1.90 19.75
CA SER A 89 -55.53 3.15 19.96
C SER A 89 -56.01 3.87 21.22
N THR A 90 -57.31 3.90 21.48
CA THR A 90 -57.85 4.58 22.68
C THR A 90 -57.34 3.94 23.97
N GLU A 91 -57.34 2.60 24.04
CA GLU A 91 -56.93 1.89 25.25
C GLU A 91 -55.40 1.89 25.45
N LEU A 92 -54.61 1.78 24.37
CA LEU A 92 -53.14 1.80 24.47
C LEU A 92 -52.56 3.19 24.78
N PHE A 93 -53.21 4.27 24.31
CA PHE A 93 -52.82 5.65 24.64
C PHE A 93 -53.48 6.19 25.93
N ALA A 94 -54.28 5.39 26.62
CA ALA A 94 -54.96 5.82 27.83
C ALA A 94 -53.96 6.13 28.96
N LYS A 95 -54.05 7.32 29.56
CA LYS A 95 -53.21 7.71 30.71
C LYS A 95 -53.38 6.80 31.92
N LYS A 96 -54.56 6.18 32.08
CA LYS A 96 -54.86 5.23 33.15
C LYS A 96 -54.94 3.83 32.58
N VAL A 97 -53.95 2.99 32.89
CA VAL A 97 -53.89 1.59 32.48
C VAL A 97 -55.01 0.80 33.16
N ARG A 98 -55.93 0.26 32.36
CA ARG A 98 -57.01 -0.63 32.79
C ARG A 98 -56.67 -2.03 32.28
N THR A 99 -56.08 -2.86 33.15
CA THR A 99 -55.45 -4.15 32.76
C THR A 99 -56.28 -4.99 31.78
N PRO A 100 -57.57 -5.31 32.01
CA PRO A 100 -58.32 -6.17 31.09
C PRO A 100 -58.47 -5.55 29.69
N GLN A 101 -58.71 -4.24 29.61
CA GLN A 101 -58.92 -3.51 28.36
C GLN A 101 -57.61 -3.38 27.57
N VAL A 102 -56.51 -3.10 28.27
CA VAL A 102 -55.18 -3.03 27.64
C VAL A 102 -54.74 -4.41 27.16
N LEU A 103 -54.94 -5.48 27.94
CA LEU A 103 -54.62 -6.84 27.51
C LEU A 103 -55.48 -7.29 26.31
N GLY A 104 -56.78 -6.94 26.29
CA GLY A 104 -57.64 -7.20 25.13
C GLY A 104 -57.19 -6.44 23.88
N ALA A 105 -56.81 -5.16 24.03
CA ALA A 105 -56.28 -4.34 22.94
C ALA A 105 -54.93 -4.87 22.40
N LEU A 106 -54.02 -5.29 23.29
CA LEU A 106 -52.74 -5.89 22.93
C LEU A 106 -52.94 -7.21 22.17
N GLN A 107 -53.85 -8.08 22.65
CA GLN A 107 -54.14 -9.36 21.98
C GLN A 107 -54.76 -9.13 20.59
N LEU A 108 -55.69 -8.19 20.44
CA LEU A 108 -56.26 -7.86 19.13
C LEU A 108 -55.19 -7.33 18.16
N ALA A 109 -54.33 -6.42 18.63
CA ALA A 109 -53.24 -5.89 17.81
C ALA A 109 -52.22 -6.97 17.43
N GLN A 110 -51.96 -7.93 18.33
CA GLN A 110 -51.14 -9.11 18.06
C GLN A 110 -51.73 -9.94 16.93
N GLU A 111 -53.01 -10.33 17.02
CA GLU A 111 -53.66 -11.11 15.97
C GLU A 111 -53.70 -10.35 14.64
N LEU A 112 -54.03 -9.06 14.65
CA LEU A 112 -54.00 -8.23 13.44
C LEU A 112 -52.60 -8.16 12.80
N THR A 113 -51.53 -8.31 13.58
CA THR A 113 -50.16 -8.32 13.07
C THR A 113 -49.77 -9.70 12.51
N THR A 114 -50.12 -10.79 13.20
CA THR A 114 -49.64 -12.15 12.88
C THR A 114 -50.56 -12.92 11.93
N THR A 115 -51.89 -12.83 12.08
CA THR A 115 -52.86 -13.66 11.36
C THR A 115 -53.51 -12.95 10.17
N SER A 116 -53.26 -11.65 9.98
CA SER A 116 -53.70 -10.93 8.79
C SER A 116 -53.02 -11.44 7.51
N ASN A 117 -53.78 -11.53 6.41
CA ASN A 117 -53.22 -11.83 5.09
C ASN A 117 -52.26 -10.71 4.62
N ALA A 118 -51.39 -11.00 3.64
CA ALA A 118 -50.33 -10.08 3.21
C ALA A 118 -50.87 -8.72 2.72
N LEU A 119 -52.02 -8.71 2.04
CA LEU A 119 -52.66 -7.49 1.56
C LEU A 119 -53.16 -6.62 2.72
N LEU A 120 -53.95 -7.18 3.63
CA LEU A 120 -54.48 -6.47 4.79
C LEU A 120 -53.36 -6.00 5.72
N ARG A 121 -52.30 -6.81 5.88
CA ARG A 121 -51.13 -6.44 6.67
C ARG A 121 -50.46 -5.17 6.12
N GLY A 122 -50.23 -5.10 4.80
CA GLY A 122 -49.72 -3.88 4.17
C GLY A 122 -50.66 -2.67 4.31
N GLN A 123 -51.99 -2.87 4.29
CA GLN A 123 -52.95 -1.79 4.50
C GLN A 123 -53.00 -1.31 5.97
N LEU A 124 -52.72 -2.20 6.93
CA LEU A 124 -52.74 -1.96 8.37
C LEU A 124 -51.46 -1.32 8.91
N GLU A 125 -50.34 -1.60 8.27
CA GLU A 125 -49.00 -1.19 8.70
C GLU A 125 -48.88 0.32 9.04
N PRO A 126 -49.42 1.27 8.24
CA PRO A 126 -49.38 2.70 8.55
C PRO A 126 -50.08 3.08 9.86
N HIS A 127 -50.98 2.22 10.35
CA HIS A 127 -51.71 2.43 11.60
C HIS A 127 -51.01 1.72 12.75
N LEU A 128 -50.66 0.44 12.56
CA LEU A 128 -50.00 -0.36 13.58
C LEU A 128 -48.68 0.28 14.03
N ILE A 129 -47.88 0.85 13.12
CA ILE A 129 -46.58 1.45 13.47
C ILE A 129 -46.69 2.59 14.50
N THR A 130 -47.82 3.31 14.51
CA THR A 130 -48.06 4.39 15.49
C THR A 130 -48.23 3.88 16.92
N LEU A 131 -48.48 2.57 17.09
CA LEU A 131 -48.61 1.93 18.39
C LEU A 131 -47.25 1.65 19.03
N LEU A 132 -46.12 1.78 18.31
CA LEU A 132 -44.79 1.52 18.89
C LEU A 132 -44.51 2.41 20.11
N THR A 133 -44.83 3.71 20.05
CA THR A 133 -44.62 4.63 21.18
C THR A 133 -45.32 4.18 22.47
N PRO A 134 -46.66 3.94 22.51
CA PRO A 134 -47.30 3.46 23.72
C PRO A 134 -46.85 2.04 24.12
N LEU A 135 -46.48 1.16 23.17
CA LEU A 135 -45.98 -0.18 23.51
C LEU A 135 -44.65 -0.13 24.26
N LEU A 136 -43.74 0.74 23.81
CA LEU A 136 -42.47 1.01 24.47
C LEU A 136 -42.67 1.61 25.87
N ASP A 137 -43.63 2.52 26.05
CA ASP A 137 -43.94 3.11 27.36
C ASP A 137 -44.62 2.10 28.32
N LEU A 138 -45.44 1.19 27.79
CA LEU A 138 -46.12 0.13 28.54
C LEU A 138 -45.17 -0.93 29.12
N GLN A 139 -43.92 -1.02 28.64
CA GLN A 139 -42.90 -1.84 29.33
C GLN A 139 -42.64 -1.41 30.76
N ALA A 140 -42.91 -0.15 31.08
CA ALA A 140 -42.78 0.37 32.43
C ALA A 140 -44.10 0.35 33.22
N ALA A 141 -45.11 -0.39 32.75
CA ALA A 141 -46.35 -0.63 33.48
C ALA A 141 -46.09 -1.41 34.78
N LYS A 142 -46.93 -1.17 35.80
CA LYS A 142 -46.83 -1.90 37.07
C LYS A 142 -47.23 -3.37 36.94
N ASP A 143 -48.11 -3.66 35.99
CA ASP A 143 -48.58 -5.01 35.69
C ASP A 143 -47.60 -5.70 34.75
N LYS A 144 -46.98 -6.79 35.23
CA LYS A 144 -45.98 -7.53 34.46
C LYS A 144 -46.57 -8.19 33.22
N THR A 145 -47.82 -8.65 33.28
CA THR A 145 -48.47 -9.30 32.13
C THR A 145 -48.67 -8.31 30.97
N VAL A 146 -49.03 -7.07 31.30
CA VAL A 146 -49.16 -5.97 30.33
C VAL A 146 -47.79 -5.64 29.72
N ALA A 147 -46.75 -5.54 30.54
CA ALA A 147 -45.39 -5.28 30.06
C ALA A 147 -44.89 -6.39 29.11
N GLU A 148 -45.04 -7.66 29.49
CA GLU A 148 -44.64 -8.82 28.69
C GLU A 148 -45.35 -8.85 27.33
N LYS A 149 -46.70 -8.79 27.33
CA LYS A 149 -47.51 -8.81 26.09
C LYS A 149 -47.24 -7.59 25.20
N SER A 150 -46.95 -6.42 25.79
CA SER A 150 -46.56 -5.23 25.03
C SER A 150 -45.23 -5.43 24.29
N GLY A 151 -44.25 -6.04 24.97
CA GLY A 151 -42.96 -6.40 24.36
C GLY A 151 -43.10 -7.43 23.24
N ASP A 152 -43.92 -8.46 23.46
CA ASP A 152 -44.18 -9.50 22.45
C ASP A 152 -44.79 -8.91 21.17
N LEU A 153 -45.72 -7.96 21.32
CA LEU A 153 -46.30 -7.24 20.20
C LEU A 153 -45.28 -6.38 19.47
N ALA A 154 -44.48 -5.59 20.19
CA ALA A 154 -43.44 -4.77 19.56
C ALA A 154 -42.44 -5.62 18.76
N ARG A 155 -42.01 -6.77 19.32
CA ARG A 155 -41.15 -7.74 18.62
C ARG A 155 -41.83 -8.35 17.39
N SER A 156 -43.11 -8.66 17.49
CA SER A 156 -43.90 -9.21 16.38
C SER A 156 -44.04 -8.20 15.24
N MET A 157 -44.26 -6.92 15.57
CA MET A 157 -44.32 -5.83 14.59
C MET A 157 -42.98 -5.64 13.88
N ALA A 158 -41.87 -5.61 14.62
CA ALA A 158 -40.53 -5.51 14.03
C ALA A 158 -40.20 -6.64 13.03
N LYS A 159 -40.78 -7.83 13.23
CA LYS A 159 -40.64 -9.00 12.34
C LYS A 159 -41.62 -9.00 11.16
N ALA A 160 -42.80 -8.42 11.33
CA ALA A 160 -43.89 -8.55 10.37
C ALA A 160 -43.97 -7.40 9.36
N PHE A 161 -43.39 -6.24 9.67
CA PHE A 161 -43.43 -5.04 8.86
C PHE A 161 -42.51 -5.11 7.64
N ASN A 162 -42.77 -4.25 6.66
CA ASN A 162 -41.97 -4.11 5.47
C ASN A 162 -40.50 -3.79 5.85
N PRO A 163 -39.51 -4.50 5.29
CA PRO A 163 -38.09 -4.20 5.52
C PRO A 163 -37.71 -2.73 5.30
N ILE A 164 -38.32 -2.04 4.33
CA ILE A 164 -38.05 -0.61 4.08
C ILE A 164 -38.55 0.29 5.23
N ALA A 165 -39.54 -0.17 6.01
CA ALA A 165 -40.06 0.54 7.17
C ALA A 165 -39.10 0.57 8.37
N VAL A 166 -37.99 -0.18 8.32
CA VAL A 166 -36.97 -0.23 9.39
C VAL A 166 -36.55 1.17 9.83
N ARG A 167 -36.34 2.11 8.89
CA ARG A 167 -35.97 3.50 9.22
C ARG A 167 -37.01 4.19 10.10
N GLU A 168 -38.29 3.94 9.85
CA GLU A 168 -39.38 4.50 10.64
C GLU A 168 -39.48 3.82 12.02
N ILE A 169 -39.33 2.50 12.08
CA ILE A 169 -39.31 1.76 13.37
C ILE A 169 -38.15 2.24 14.24
N VAL A 170 -36.96 2.43 13.65
CA VAL A 170 -35.78 2.98 14.34
C VAL A 170 -36.09 4.34 14.93
N THR A 171 -36.80 5.22 14.20
CA THR A 171 -37.17 6.55 14.72
C THR A 171 -37.95 6.44 16.04
N TYR A 172 -38.94 5.55 16.13
CA TYR A 172 -39.67 5.29 17.37
C TYR A 172 -38.80 4.66 18.47
N CYS A 173 -37.86 3.79 18.11
CA CYS A 173 -36.92 3.22 19.08
C CYS A 173 -36.00 4.30 19.65
N LEU A 174 -35.50 5.23 18.82
CA LEU A 174 -34.65 6.34 19.26
C LEU A 174 -35.41 7.30 20.19
N GLU A 175 -36.68 7.61 19.92
CA GLU A 175 -37.55 8.34 20.86
C GLU A 175 -37.71 7.61 22.21
N GLY A 176 -37.71 6.27 22.18
CA GLY A 176 -37.72 5.41 23.37
C GLY A 176 -36.41 5.40 24.17
N LEU A 177 -35.30 5.86 23.58
CA LEU A 177 -33.98 5.96 24.21
C LEU A 177 -33.70 7.32 24.86
N GLU A 178 -34.57 8.31 24.66
CA GLU A 178 -34.42 9.64 25.24
C GLU A 178 -34.21 9.60 26.77
N ASN A 179 -33.46 10.58 27.28
CA ASN A 179 -33.19 10.70 28.72
C ASN A 179 -34.45 10.87 29.59
N SER A 180 -35.56 11.31 29.00
CA SER A 180 -36.85 11.45 29.67
C SER A 180 -37.55 10.10 29.92
N LYS A 181 -37.18 9.04 29.21
CA LYS A 181 -37.82 7.73 29.24
C LYS A 181 -37.29 6.85 30.36
N LYS A 182 -38.15 5.92 30.82
CA LYS A 182 -37.80 4.96 31.88
C LYS A 182 -36.85 3.89 31.34
N TRP A 183 -36.00 3.35 32.22
CA TRP A 183 -34.99 2.36 31.82
C TRP A 183 -35.58 1.11 31.16
N GLN A 184 -36.79 0.66 31.54
CA GLN A 184 -37.45 -0.48 30.88
C GLN A 184 -37.81 -0.19 29.41
N THR A 185 -38.26 1.04 29.13
CA THR A 185 -38.55 1.52 27.78
C THR A 185 -37.27 1.55 26.94
N LYS A 186 -36.17 2.01 27.54
CA LYS A 186 -34.85 1.99 26.88
C LYS A 186 -34.38 0.57 26.56
N MET A 187 -34.54 -0.37 27.50
CA MET A 187 -34.16 -1.78 27.32
C MET A 187 -34.86 -2.42 26.12
N LEU A 188 -36.19 -2.26 26.01
CA LEU A 188 -36.92 -2.80 24.85
C LEU A 188 -36.52 -2.09 23.55
N SER A 189 -36.28 -0.78 23.58
CA SER A 189 -35.86 -0.03 22.39
C SER A 189 -34.51 -0.54 21.84
N LEU A 190 -33.54 -0.82 22.72
CA LEU A 190 -32.26 -1.43 22.35
C LEU A 190 -32.45 -2.85 21.79
N GLU A 191 -33.28 -3.67 22.44
CA GLU A 191 -33.60 -5.03 22.00
C GLU A 191 -34.24 -5.06 20.60
N LEU A 192 -35.12 -4.10 20.30
CA LEU A 192 -35.73 -3.98 18.98
C LEU A 192 -34.70 -3.60 17.91
N ILE A 193 -33.77 -2.69 18.21
CA ILE A 193 -32.68 -2.34 17.28
C ILE A 193 -31.82 -3.57 16.98
N GLU A 194 -31.45 -4.36 18.01
CA GLU A 194 -30.72 -5.62 17.84
C GLU A 194 -31.50 -6.63 16.99
N THR A 195 -32.82 -6.74 17.22
CA THR A 195 -33.69 -7.63 16.45
C THR A 195 -33.74 -7.22 14.98
N LEU A 196 -33.84 -5.92 14.70
CA LEU A 196 -33.81 -5.40 13.33
C LEU A 196 -32.47 -5.64 12.64
N ALA A 197 -31.36 -5.61 13.39
CA ALA A 197 -30.02 -5.88 12.85
C ALA A 197 -29.91 -7.31 12.31
N GLN A 198 -30.57 -8.26 12.97
CA GLN A 198 -30.56 -9.67 12.59
C GLN A 198 -31.49 -9.98 11.40
N ILE A 199 -32.62 -9.29 11.30
CA ILE A 199 -33.66 -9.59 10.30
C ILE A 199 -33.47 -8.78 9.02
N ASN A 200 -33.14 -7.49 9.16
CA ASN A 200 -33.06 -6.52 8.06
C ASN A 200 -31.70 -5.78 8.08
N PRO A 201 -30.57 -6.50 7.94
CA PRO A 201 -29.22 -5.93 8.12
C PRO A 201 -28.93 -4.78 7.16
N ILE A 202 -29.33 -4.91 5.88
CA ILE A 202 -29.08 -3.92 4.83
C ILE A 202 -29.78 -2.59 5.16
N GLN A 203 -31.06 -2.64 5.55
CA GLN A 203 -31.83 -1.44 5.85
C GLN A 203 -31.40 -0.79 7.18
N LEU A 204 -30.96 -1.59 8.15
CA LEU A 204 -30.42 -1.06 9.40
C LEU A 204 -29.05 -0.41 9.21
N LEU A 205 -28.20 -0.94 8.32
CA LEU A 205 -26.89 -0.38 7.98
C LEU A 205 -27.02 1.10 7.56
N ALA A 206 -28.00 1.42 6.71
CA ALA A 206 -28.30 2.80 6.28
C ALA A 206 -28.80 3.73 7.42
N CYS A 207 -29.17 3.16 8.57
CA CYS A 207 -29.64 3.91 9.74
C CYS A 207 -28.55 4.13 10.80
N LEU A 208 -27.39 3.48 10.69
CA LEU A 208 -26.29 3.59 11.67
C LEU A 208 -25.89 5.03 12.01
N PRO A 209 -25.81 5.99 11.07
CA PRO A 209 -25.44 7.38 11.39
C PRO A 209 -26.35 8.05 12.42
N VAL A 210 -27.62 7.62 12.50
CA VAL A 210 -28.60 8.14 13.47
C VAL A 210 -28.64 7.29 14.74
N ILE A 211 -28.35 5.98 14.63
CA ILE A 211 -28.34 5.04 15.76
C ILE A 211 -27.11 5.25 16.65
N ILE A 212 -25.90 5.33 16.07
CA ILE A 212 -24.64 5.35 16.81
C ILE A 212 -24.59 6.47 17.86
N PRO A 213 -24.94 7.74 17.56
CA PRO A 213 -24.89 8.80 18.55
C PRO A 213 -25.81 8.54 19.77
N VAL A 214 -27.05 8.12 19.52
CA VAL A 214 -28.06 7.91 20.58
C VAL A 214 -27.73 6.68 21.43
N VAL A 215 -27.27 5.59 20.81
CA VAL A 215 -26.84 4.39 21.53
C VAL A 215 -25.55 4.66 22.32
N SER A 216 -24.63 5.46 21.78
CA SER A 216 -23.42 5.89 22.49
C SER A 216 -23.76 6.64 23.78
N ASP A 217 -24.76 7.53 23.76
CA ASP A 217 -25.23 8.22 24.98
C ASP A 217 -25.80 7.23 26.02
N CYS A 218 -26.52 6.19 25.56
CA CYS A 218 -27.05 5.15 26.45
C CYS A 218 -25.96 4.26 27.07
N MET A 219 -24.78 4.16 26.46
CA MET A 219 -23.63 3.46 27.08
C MET A 219 -23.13 4.17 28.36
N TRP A 220 -23.49 5.46 28.52
CA TRP A 220 -23.18 6.27 29.70
C TRP A 220 -24.36 6.39 30.69
N ASP A 221 -25.48 5.67 30.47
CA ASP A 221 -26.67 5.75 31.33
C ASP A 221 -26.39 5.39 32.80
N THR A 222 -27.03 6.06 33.74
CA THR A 222 -26.86 5.78 35.18
C THR A 222 -27.18 4.33 35.58
N LYS A 223 -28.02 3.61 34.82
CA LYS A 223 -28.45 2.25 35.10
C LYS A 223 -27.53 1.23 34.42
N ALA A 224 -26.91 0.36 35.21
CA ALA A 224 -25.93 -0.62 34.73
C ALA A 224 -26.49 -1.59 33.68
N GLU A 225 -27.76 -1.97 33.82
CA GLU A 225 -28.47 -2.84 32.87
C GLU A 225 -28.59 -2.18 31.49
N VAL A 226 -28.88 -0.88 31.45
CA VAL A 226 -28.97 -0.09 30.21
C VAL A 226 -27.59 0.06 29.58
N LYS A 227 -26.54 0.36 30.36
CA LYS A 227 -25.15 0.42 29.84
C LYS A 227 -24.75 -0.88 29.14
N LYS A 228 -25.03 -2.02 29.78
CA LYS A 228 -24.70 -3.34 29.25
C LYS A 228 -25.46 -3.61 27.95
N ALA A 229 -26.77 -3.35 27.93
CA ALA A 229 -27.60 -3.52 26.74
C ALA A 229 -27.16 -2.56 25.61
N ALA A 230 -26.84 -1.31 25.91
CA ALA A 230 -26.41 -0.34 24.90
C ALA A 230 -25.06 -0.72 24.28
N THR A 231 -24.13 -1.25 25.10
CA THR A 231 -22.83 -1.74 24.61
C THR A 231 -23.00 -2.96 23.69
N GLN A 232 -23.92 -3.88 24.04
CA GLN A 232 -24.24 -5.04 23.20
C GLN A 232 -24.94 -4.62 21.90
N CYS A 233 -25.87 -3.68 21.96
CA CYS A 233 -26.55 -3.13 20.80
C CYS A 233 -25.55 -2.43 19.86
N MET A 234 -24.61 -1.66 20.41
CA MET A 234 -23.53 -1.03 19.63
C MET A 234 -22.68 -2.09 18.92
N ALA A 235 -22.27 -3.16 19.62
CA ALA A 235 -21.50 -4.24 19.02
C ALA A 235 -22.27 -4.97 17.90
N THR A 236 -23.55 -5.25 18.11
CA THR A 236 -24.41 -5.95 17.13
C THR A 236 -24.65 -5.10 15.88
N THR A 237 -24.87 -3.80 16.06
CA THR A 237 -25.14 -2.88 14.94
C THR A 237 -23.89 -2.52 14.16
N THR A 238 -22.76 -2.31 14.82
CA THR A 238 -21.47 -2.02 14.15
C THR A 238 -20.87 -3.27 13.49
N ALA A 239 -21.23 -4.48 13.91
CA ALA A 239 -20.86 -5.71 13.20
C ALA A 239 -21.48 -5.83 11.80
N LEU A 240 -22.45 -4.97 11.45
CA LEU A 240 -23.00 -4.88 10.10
C LEU A 240 -22.09 -4.10 9.13
N LEU A 241 -21.09 -3.38 9.64
CA LEU A 241 -20.15 -2.63 8.81
C LEU A 241 -19.26 -3.60 8.03
N ASP A 242 -19.41 -3.63 6.71
CA ASP A 242 -18.57 -4.43 5.80
C ASP A 242 -17.34 -3.63 5.35
N ASN A 243 -16.58 -3.12 6.31
CA ASN A 243 -15.31 -2.44 6.04
C ASN A 243 -14.14 -3.16 6.73
N LYS A 244 -13.42 -3.98 5.95
CA LYS A 244 -12.28 -4.79 6.34
C LYS A 244 -11.11 -3.98 6.91
N ASP A 245 -10.99 -2.70 6.54
CA ASP A 245 -9.93 -1.84 7.06
C ASP A 245 -10.14 -1.53 8.56
N ILE A 246 -11.40 -1.38 8.98
CA ILE A 246 -11.76 -1.06 10.36
C ILE A 246 -12.28 -2.23 11.18
N GLU A 247 -12.71 -3.33 10.55
CA GLU A 247 -13.39 -4.48 11.18
C GLU A 247 -12.68 -4.95 12.46
N ARG A 248 -11.36 -5.20 12.37
CA ARG A 248 -10.53 -5.64 13.51
C ARG A 248 -10.44 -4.63 14.66
N PHE A 249 -10.71 -3.36 14.40
CA PHE A 249 -10.63 -2.28 15.37
C PHE A 249 -11.98 -1.92 15.99
N ILE A 250 -13.11 -2.34 15.41
CA ILE A 250 -14.46 -2.03 15.92
C ILE A 250 -14.56 -2.29 17.43
N PRO A 251 -14.11 -3.43 18.00
CA PRO A 251 -14.17 -3.65 19.44
C PRO A 251 -13.37 -2.62 20.26
N ALA A 252 -12.19 -2.22 19.78
CA ALA A 252 -11.36 -1.22 20.43
C ALA A 252 -11.96 0.19 20.34
N VAL A 253 -12.63 0.52 19.22
CA VAL A 253 -13.34 1.78 19.04
C VAL A 253 -14.54 1.87 19.98
N ILE A 254 -15.34 0.79 20.10
CA ILE A 254 -16.45 0.71 21.08
C ILE A 254 -15.91 0.84 22.50
N GLU A 255 -14.77 0.20 22.80
CA GLU A 255 -14.15 0.34 24.12
C GLU A 255 -13.73 1.78 24.41
N CYS A 256 -13.22 2.52 23.43
CA CYS A 256 -12.90 3.95 23.57
C CYS A 256 -14.13 4.82 23.87
N ILE A 257 -15.33 4.41 23.41
CA ILE A 257 -16.57 5.14 23.73
C ILE A 257 -16.82 5.08 25.25
N ASN A 258 -16.62 3.91 25.87
CA ASN A 258 -16.77 3.69 27.31
C ASN A 258 -15.58 4.19 28.15
N ASN A 259 -14.36 4.05 27.61
CA ASN A 259 -13.10 4.33 28.30
C ASN A 259 -12.24 5.31 27.48
N PRO A 260 -12.46 6.64 27.61
CA PRO A 260 -11.73 7.64 26.84
C PRO A 260 -10.20 7.61 27.00
N GLU A 261 -9.69 7.03 28.09
CA GLU A 261 -8.24 6.90 28.36
C GLU A 261 -7.51 6.01 27.34
N LYS A 262 -8.23 5.13 26.63
CA LYS A 262 -7.66 4.21 25.61
C LYS A 262 -7.52 4.83 24.22
N VAL A 263 -8.03 6.05 24.03
CA VAL A 263 -8.01 6.77 22.74
C VAL A 263 -6.59 6.88 22.14
N PRO A 264 -5.53 7.22 22.90
CA PRO A 264 -4.18 7.29 22.34
C PRO A 264 -3.71 5.96 21.74
N ASP A 265 -3.94 4.84 22.45
CA ASP A 265 -3.51 3.51 22.01
C ASP A 265 -4.25 3.08 20.74
N THR A 266 -5.56 3.29 20.69
CA THR A 266 -6.37 2.96 19.50
C THR A 266 -6.00 3.81 18.30
N ILE A 267 -5.69 5.10 18.48
CA ILE A 267 -5.18 5.97 17.40
C ILE A 267 -3.80 5.51 16.91
N HIS A 268 -2.93 5.07 17.83
CA HIS A 268 -1.63 4.53 17.44
C HIS A 268 -1.76 3.31 16.54
N GLN A 269 -2.66 2.38 16.88
CA GLN A 269 -2.95 1.17 16.11
C GLN A 269 -3.61 1.49 14.77
N LEU A 270 -4.61 2.37 14.75
CA LEU A 270 -5.30 2.80 13.53
C LEU A 270 -4.38 3.55 12.57
N GLY A 271 -3.41 4.31 13.07
CA GLY A 271 -2.47 5.06 12.23
C GLY A 271 -1.55 4.19 11.37
N ALA A 272 -1.42 2.90 11.70
CA ALA A 272 -0.69 1.92 10.89
C ALA A 272 -1.59 1.23 9.85
N THR A 273 -2.90 1.48 9.89
CA THR A 273 -3.88 0.84 9.02
C THR A 273 -3.92 1.51 7.66
N THR A 274 -4.21 0.66 6.69
CA THR A 274 -4.17 0.90 5.26
C THR A 274 -5.61 1.05 4.81
N PHE A 275 -6.16 2.25 4.79
CA PHE A 275 -7.54 2.43 4.31
C PHE A 275 -7.54 2.22 2.79
N VAL A 276 -8.34 1.27 2.33
CA VAL A 276 -8.51 0.84 0.93
C VAL A 276 -9.96 1.01 0.50
N GLN A 277 -10.89 0.57 1.35
CA GLN A 277 -12.31 0.48 1.05
C GLN A 277 -12.99 1.85 1.19
N GLU A 278 -14.09 2.02 0.46
CA GLU A 278 -14.91 3.22 0.54
C GLU A 278 -15.34 3.46 1.99
N VAL A 279 -15.22 4.72 2.41
CA VAL A 279 -15.60 5.13 3.75
C VAL A 279 -17.05 5.60 3.72
N ASP A 280 -17.95 4.70 4.08
CA ASP A 280 -19.39 4.94 4.11
C ASP A 280 -19.82 5.77 5.34
N ALA A 281 -21.09 6.22 5.33
CA ALA A 281 -21.64 7.02 6.41
C ALA A 281 -21.64 6.28 7.77
N GLY A 282 -21.84 4.96 7.75
CA GLY A 282 -21.76 4.10 8.92
C GLY A 282 -20.37 4.12 9.55
N THR A 283 -19.33 3.91 8.75
CA THR A 283 -17.93 3.96 9.18
C THR A 283 -17.55 5.32 9.74
N LEU A 284 -17.93 6.42 9.07
CA LEU A 284 -17.68 7.76 9.59
C LEU A 284 -18.39 8.01 10.92
N SER A 285 -19.63 7.56 11.07
CA SER A 285 -20.37 7.76 12.32
C SER A 285 -19.72 7.08 13.53
N LEU A 286 -19.01 5.96 13.32
CA LEU A 286 -18.24 5.28 14.35
C LEU A 286 -16.86 5.94 14.60
N MET A 287 -16.17 6.34 13.53
CA MET A 287 -14.77 6.80 13.60
C MET A 287 -14.63 8.28 13.97
N VAL A 288 -15.53 9.14 13.51
CA VAL A 288 -15.47 10.60 13.75
C VAL A 288 -15.46 10.96 15.24
N PRO A 289 -16.28 10.35 16.12
CA PRO A 289 -16.21 10.60 17.57
C PRO A 289 -14.83 10.28 18.17
N LEU A 290 -14.20 9.17 17.74
CA LEU A 290 -12.86 8.78 18.18
C LEU A 290 -11.81 9.80 17.70
N LEU A 291 -11.83 10.15 16.42
CA LEU A 291 -10.88 11.07 15.81
C LEU A 291 -11.01 12.49 16.39
N GLY A 292 -12.24 12.95 16.64
CA GLY A 292 -12.52 14.21 17.32
C GLY A 292 -12.03 14.24 18.78
N ARG A 293 -11.99 13.09 19.48
CA ARG A 293 -11.31 12.97 20.78
C ARG A 293 -9.79 13.03 20.61
N GLY A 294 -9.24 12.32 19.63
CA GLY A 294 -7.81 12.33 19.30
C GLY A 294 -7.23 13.71 18.99
N LEU A 295 -7.97 14.55 18.25
CA LEU A 295 -7.57 15.93 17.98
C LEU A 295 -7.54 16.82 19.22
N ARG A 296 -8.32 16.49 20.25
CA ARG A 296 -8.35 17.21 21.54
C ARG A 296 -7.33 16.70 22.55
N GLU A 297 -6.59 15.65 22.22
CA GLU A 297 -5.63 15.03 23.12
C GLU A 297 -4.41 15.92 23.40
N ARG A 298 -3.73 15.72 24.53
CA ARG A 298 -2.59 16.57 24.92
C ARG A 298 -1.35 16.31 24.07
N GLN A 299 -1.13 15.06 23.68
CA GLN A 299 0.09 14.63 22.99
C GLN A 299 0.08 15.01 21.50
N THR A 300 1.06 15.79 21.05
CA THR A 300 1.21 16.20 19.64
C THR A 300 1.27 15.02 18.65
N PRO A 301 1.97 13.89 18.94
CA PRO A 301 1.95 12.73 18.05
C PRO A 301 0.55 12.15 17.80
N ILE A 302 -0.33 12.17 18.81
CA ILE A 302 -1.71 11.68 18.71
C ILE A 302 -2.55 12.62 17.83
N LYS A 303 -2.40 13.93 18.02
CA LYS A 303 -3.04 14.95 17.18
C LYS A 303 -2.64 14.79 15.70
N ARG A 304 -1.34 14.63 15.45
CA ARG A 304 -0.79 14.38 14.11
C ARG A 304 -1.37 13.12 13.49
N LYS A 305 -1.35 11.99 14.22
CA LYS A 305 -1.91 10.72 13.74
C LYS A 305 -3.41 10.80 13.49
N SER A 306 -4.16 11.49 14.35
CA SER A 306 -5.60 11.71 14.16
C SER A 306 -5.87 12.48 12.86
N ALA A 307 -5.12 13.56 12.62
CA ALA A 307 -5.22 14.33 11.38
C ALA A 307 -4.85 13.50 10.14
N LEU A 308 -3.83 12.64 10.23
CA LEU A 308 -3.44 11.72 9.16
C LEU A 308 -4.54 10.69 8.86
N ILE A 309 -5.16 10.11 9.88
CA ILE A 309 -6.27 9.16 9.71
C ILE A 309 -7.47 9.87 9.07
N ILE A 310 -7.81 11.09 9.52
CA ILE A 310 -8.87 11.90 8.91
C ILE A 310 -8.55 12.16 7.43
N ASP A 311 -7.32 12.59 7.11
CA ASP A 311 -6.90 12.85 5.74
C ASP A 311 -7.03 11.61 4.84
N ASN A 312 -6.57 10.45 5.32
CA ASN A 312 -6.61 9.20 4.56
C ASN A 312 -8.04 8.67 4.39
N MET A 313 -8.86 8.69 5.45
CA MET A 313 -10.25 8.25 5.38
C MET A 313 -11.09 9.16 4.49
N CYS A 314 -10.96 10.48 4.60
CA CYS A 314 -11.77 11.41 3.82
C CYS A 314 -11.43 11.36 2.32
N LYS A 315 -10.21 10.98 1.92
CA LYS A 315 -9.88 10.74 0.50
C LYS A 315 -10.69 9.61 -0.14
N LEU A 316 -11.24 8.70 0.67
CA LEU A 316 -12.03 7.54 0.26
C LEU A 316 -13.53 7.76 0.41
N VAL A 317 -13.95 9.01 0.64
CA VAL A 317 -15.37 9.38 0.62
C VAL A 317 -15.68 9.87 -0.80
N ASP A 318 -16.45 9.07 -1.53
CA ASP A 318 -16.77 9.33 -2.93
C ASP A 318 -17.95 10.32 -3.08
N ASP A 319 -18.92 10.23 -2.16
CA ASP A 319 -20.09 11.10 -2.14
C ASP A 319 -19.92 12.23 -1.11
N PRO A 320 -19.84 13.51 -1.54
CA PRO A 320 -19.77 14.64 -0.62
C PRO A 320 -20.90 14.67 0.42
N GLU A 321 -22.08 14.11 0.10
CA GLU A 321 -23.20 13.99 1.05
C GLU A 321 -22.87 13.14 2.28
N VAL A 322 -22.01 12.13 2.11
CA VAL A 322 -21.60 11.24 3.20
C VAL A 322 -20.71 11.96 4.19
N ALA A 323 -19.82 12.85 3.72
CA ALA A 323 -18.95 13.64 4.58
C ALA A 323 -19.65 14.84 5.23
N ALA A 324 -20.67 15.40 4.58
CA ALA A 324 -21.31 16.66 4.98
C ALA A 324 -21.74 16.73 6.46
N PRO A 325 -22.38 15.70 7.06
CA PRO A 325 -22.78 15.72 8.47
C PRO A 325 -21.60 15.84 9.46
N PHE A 326 -20.40 15.44 9.05
CA PHE A 326 -19.23 15.35 9.92
C PHE A 326 -18.29 16.57 9.79
N LEU A 327 -18.41 17.36 8.72
CA LEU A 327 -17.63 18.58 8.50
C LEU A 327 -17.71 19.58 9.68
N PRO A 328 -18.89 19.88 10.25
CA PRO A 328 -19.00 20.83 11.35
C PRO A 328 -18.29 20.38 12.63
N VAL A 329 -17.98 19.08 12.75
CA VAL A 329 -17.30 18.50 13.92
C VAL A 329 -15.78 18.49 13.72
N LEU A 330 -15.32 18.01 12.56
CA LEU A 330 -13.89 17.80 12.30
C LEU A 330 -13.16 19.08 11.87
N LEU A 331 -13.79 19.92 11.04
CA LEU A 331 -13.11 21.06 10.43
C LEU A 331 -12.69 22.12 11.46
N PRO A 332 -13.55 22.55 12.41
CA PRO A 332 -13.13 23.47 13.46
C PRO A 332 -12.08 22.86 14.40
N ALA A 333 -12.14 21.55 14.64
CA ALA A 333 -11.17 20.86 15.49
C ALA A 333 -9.78 20.82 14.85
N LEU A 334 -9.70 20.56 13.53
CA LEU A 334 -8.44 20.58 12.79
C LEU A 334 -7.86 22.01 12.70
N GLU A 335 -8.69 23.00 12.38
CA GLU A 335 -8.24 24.41 12.32
C GLU A 335 -7.70 24.87 13.68
N HIS A 336 -8.36 24.51 14.78
CA HIS A 336 -7.84 24.78 16.13
C HIS A 336 -6.48 24.11 16.41
N VAL A 337 -6.29 22.86 15.99
CA VAL A 337 -5.00 22.17 16.15
C VAL A 337 -3.91 22.86 15.32
N HIS A 338 -4.22 23.33 14.11
CA HIS A 338 -3.29 24.04 13.25
C HIS A 338 -2.78 25.35 13.90
N ASP A 339 -3.68 26.07 14.57
CA ASP A 339 -3.35 27.36 15.20
C ASP A 339 -2.58 27.21 16.52
N VAL A 340 -2.85 26.16 17.29
CA VAL A 340 -2.30 25.97 18.65
C VAL A 340 -0.97 25.19 18.67
N VAL A 341 -0.78 24.24 17.75
CA VAL A 341 0.40 23.36 17.79
C VAL A 341 1.64 24.06 17.21
N ALA A 342 2.72 24.13 17.99
CA ALA A 342 3.97 24.75 17.55
C ALA A 342 4.73 23.93 16.48
N ASP A 343 4.64 22.59 16.56
CA ASP A 343 5.34 21.67 15.68
C ASP A 343 4.94 21.88 14.19
N PRO A 344 5.87 22.28 13.30
CA PRO A 344 5.56 22.55 11.90
C PRO A 344 5.16 21.29 11.12
N GLU A 345 5.66 20.11 11.51
CA GLU A 345 5.31 18.85 10.85
C GLU A 345 3.82 18.52 11.10
N CYS A 346 3.39 18.53 12.36
CA CYS A 346 1.99 18.36 12.72
C CYS A 346 1.08 19.38 12.02
N ARG A 347 1.46 20.66 11.99
CA ARG A 347 0.69 21.70 11.29
C ARG A 347 0.56 21.41 9.79
N GLY A 348 1.62 20.92 9.14
CA GLY A 348 1.60 20.53 7.73
C GLY A 348 0.63 19.38 7.46
N VAL A 349 0.62 18.34 8.31
CA VAL A 349 -0.33 17.21 8.20
C VAL A 349 -1.77 17.69 8.40
N VAL A 350 -2.01 18.51 9.43
CA VAL A 350 -3.33 19.08 9.71
C VAL A 350 -3.82 19.94 8.55
N GLN A 351 -2.95 20.75 7.94
CA GLN A 351 -3.32 21.58 6.80
C GLN A 351 -3.72 20.73 5.58
N LYS A 352 -3.01 19.63 5.31
CA LYS A 352 -3.41 18.66 4.26
C LYS A 352 -4.79 18.07 4.57
N ALA A 353 -5.02 17.64 5.81
CA ALA A 353 -6.31 17.10 6.23
C ALA A 353 -7.45 18.13 6.04
N VAL A 354 -7.24 19.39 6.41
CA VAL A 354 -8.21 20.48 6.19
C VAL A 354 -8.52 20.67 4.70
N GLN A 355 -7.49 20.67 3.85
CA GLN A 355 -7.68 20.81 2.40
C GLN A 355 -8.45 19.64 1.80
N THR A 356 -8.11 18.41 2.19
CA THR A 356 -8.84 17.20 1.78
C THR A 356 -10.29 17.28 2.23
N LEU A 357 -10.54 17.64 3.49
CA LEU A 357 -11.89 17.71 4.05
C LEU A 357 -12.74 18.78 3.34
N LYS A 358 -12.17 19.95 3.01
CA LYS A 358 -12.82 20.99 2.22
C LYS A 358 -13.11 20.55 0.77
N ARG A 359 -12.20 19.78 0.16
CA ARG A 359 -12.40 19.23 -1.20
C ARG A 359 -13.51 18.18 -1.22
N VAL A 360 -13.51 17.28 -0.24
CA VAL A 360 -14.48 16.16 -0.11
C VAL A 360 -15.87 16.69 0.21
N GLY A 361 -15.98 17.76 1.01
CA GLY A 361 -17.24 18.46 1.26
C GLY A 361 -17.83 19.20 0.06
N GLY A 362 -17.25 19.05 -1.13
CA GLY A 362 -17.67 19.72 -2.36
C GLY A 362 -17.14 21.15 -2.48
N SER A 363 -16.87 21.59 -3.70
CA SER A 363 -16.44 22.98 -3.99
C SER A 363 -17.57 23.99 -3.71
N HIS A 364 -18.82 23.51 -3.72
CA HIS A 364 -20.04 24.26 -3.45
C HIS A 364 -20.90 23.50 -2.41
N PRO A 365 -20.58 23.62 -1.10
CA PRO A 365 -21.33 22.94 -0.04
C PRO A 365 -22.83 23.31 -0.03
N GLU A 366 -23.20 24.45 -0.62
CA GLU A 366 -24.58 24.93 -0.76
C GLU A 366 -25.41 24.15 -1.79
N GLU A 367 -24.78 23.39 -2.70
CA GLU A 367 -25.45 22.57 -3.72
C GLU A 367 -25.78 21.15 -3.24
N ILE A 368 -25.17 20.71 -2.13
CA ILE A 368 -25.37 19.37 -1.56
C ILE A 368 -26.70 19.34 -0.80
N MET A 369 -27.63 18.51 -1.27
CA MET A 369 -28.95 18.43 -0.66
C MET A 369 -28.92 17.73 0.70
N THR A 370 -29.38 18.40 1.74
CA THR A 370 -29.54 17.77 3.06
C THR A 370 -30.65 16.71 3.05
N SER A 371 -30.64 15.80 4.03
CA SER A 371 -31.72 14.82 4.22
C SER A 371 -33.10 15.47 4.33
N ASP A 372 -33.17 16.66 4.92
CA ASP A 372 -34.40 17.43 5.07
C ASP A 372 -34.86 18.03 3.74
N GLN A 373 -33.95 18.56 2.93
CA GLN A 373 -34.28 19.05 1.58
C GLN A 373 -34.72 17.91 0.66
N LYS A 374 -34.09 16.72 0.75
CA LYS A 374 -34.54 15.53 0.02
C LYS A 374 -35.94 15.10 0.45
N ARG A 375 -36.21 15.12 1.76
CA ARG A 375 -37.55 14.86 2.30
C ARG A 375 -38.59 15.84 1.76
N GLU A 376 -38.30 17.14 1.74
CA GLU A 376 -39.21 18.15 1.19
C GLU A 376 -39.50 17.91 -0.30
N LYS A 377 -38.48 17.56 -1.11
CA LYS A 377 -38.67 17.22 -2.52
C LYS A 377 -39.50 15.95 -2.73
N VAL A 378 -39.22 14.89 -1.97
CA VAL A 378 -39.98 13.63 -2.02
C VAL A 378 -41.44 13.90 -1.62
N GLU A 379 -41.67 14.63 -0.53
CA GLU A 379 -43.01 15.03 -0.09
C GLU A 379 -43.75 15.83 -1.18
N ALA A 380 -43.12 16.84 -1.77
CA ALA A 380 -43.69 17.62 -2.86
C ALA A 380 -44.01 16.77 -4.11
N THR A 381 -43.18 15.76 -4.40
CA THR A 381 -43.34 14.86 -5.56
C THR A 381 -44.53 13.92 -5.35
N LEU A 382 -44.61 13.27 -4.19
CA LEU A 382 -45.73 12.41 -3.85
C LEU A 382 -47.05 13.21 -3.72
N ASP A 383 -46.99 14.45 -3.27
CA ASP A 383 -48.17 15.33 -3.21
C ASP A 383 -48.72 15.71 -4.58
N LYS A 384 -47.85 15.91 -5.57
CA LYS A 384 -48.28 16.10 -6.96
C LYS A 384 -48.96 14.85 -7.52
N LEU A 385 -48.45 13.67 -7.20
CA LEU A 385 -49.01 12.39 -7.64
C LEU A 385 -50.30 12.01 -6.90
N MET A 386 -50.47 12.49 -5.66
CA MET A 386 -51.61 12.20 -4.79
C MET A 386 -52.26 13.48 -4.23
N PRO A 387 -52.92 14.28 -5.07
CA PRO A 387 -53.42 15.60 -4.68
C PRO A 387 -54.58 15.55 -3.65
N THR A 388 -55.29 14.42 -3.58
CA THR A 388 -56.40 14.24 -2.63
C THR A 388 -55.85 13.94 -1.23
N LYS A 389 -56.08 14.85 -0.27
CA LYS A 389 -55.71 14.65 1.13
C LYS A 389 -56.66 13.66 1.81
N LEU A 390 -56.08 12.67 2.49
CA LEU A 390 -56.81 11.72 3.32
C LEU A 390 -57.04 12.31 4.72
N GLU A 391 -58.26 12.21 5.24
CA GLU A 391 -58.64 12.68 6.57
C GLU A 391 -59.08 11.54 7.50
N GLY A 392 -59.07 11.80 8.81
CA GLY A 392 -59.48 10.85 9.84
C GLY A 392 -58.64 9.57 9.83
N PHE A 393 -59.31 8.42 9.84
CA PHE A 393 -58.68 7.08 9.92
C PHE A 393 -57.57 6.85 8.88
N PHE A 394 -57.73 7.34 7.64
CA PHE A 394 -56.76 7.10 6.57
C PHE A 394 -55.61 8.10 6.50
N ALA A 395 -55.59 9.13 7.35
CA ALA A 395 -54.54 10.15 7.36
C ALA A 395 -53.10 9.60 7.51
N PRO A 396 -52.83 8.54 8.31
CA PRO A 396 -51.49 7.98 8.44
C PRO A 396 -50.91 7.37 7.15
N VAL A 397 -51.77 6.91 6.22
CA VAL A 397 -51.34 6.21 4.99
C VAL A 397 -50.47 7.10 4.11
N ARG A 398 -50.86 8.37 3.92
CA ARG A 398 -50.07 9.33 3.13
C ARG A 398 -48.70 9.58 3.75
N LYS A 399 -48.67 9.86 5.06
CA LYS A 399 -47.42 10.12 5.79
C LYS A 399 -46.47 8.93 5.70
N TYR A 400 -47.01 7.71 5.79
CA TYR A 400 -46.24 6.48 5.72
C TYR A 400 -45.64 6.23 4.34
N MET A 401 -46.38 6.45 3.25
CA MET A 401 -45.83 6.33 1.89
C MET A 401 -44.69 7.31 1.62
N ILE A 402 -44.81 8.56 2.08
CA ILE A 402 -43.75 9.57 1.97
C ILE A 402 -42.48 9.08 2.69
N ARG A 403 -42.65 8.47 3.88
CA ARG A 403 -41.54 7.94 4.68
C ARG A 403 -40.86 6.74 4.01
N LEU A 404 -41.63 5.82 3.42
CA LEU A 404 -41.08 4.69 2.66
C LEU A 404 -40.32 5.16 1.41
N ALA A 405 -40.90 6.09 0.65
CA ALA A 405 -40.23 6.67 -0.52
C ALA A 405 -38.95 7.40 -0.13
N LEU A 406 -38.96 8.16 0.97
CA LEU A 406 -37.77 8.80 1.50
C LEU A 406 -36.71 7.78 1.93
N ALA A 407 -37.12 6.67 2.57
CA ALA A 407 -36.20 5.61 2.97
C ALA A 407 -35.52 4.97 1.75
N LEU A 408 -36.26 4.70 0.67
CA LEU A 408 -35.72 4.18 -0.59
C LEU A 408 -34.75 5.17 -1.26
N VAL A 409 -35.14 6.45 -1.33
CA VAL A 409 -34.31 7.52 -1.90
C VAL A 409 -32.99 7.69 -1.13
N LEU A 410 -33.05 7.70 0.21
CA LEU A 410 -31.85 7.83 1.05
C LEU A 410 -30.96 6.58 0.99
N ALA A 411 -31.55 5.41 0.76
CA ALA A 411 -30.81 4.17 0.49
C ALA A 411 -30.29 4.08 -0.97
N ARG A 412 -30.58 5.09 -1.82
CA ARG A 412 -30.31 5.09 -3.26
C ARG A 412 -30.83 3.83 -3.98
N ASP A 413 -31.90 3.24 -3.45
CA ASP A 413 -32.54 2.07 -4.03
C ASP A 413 -33.62 2.55 -5.02
N PHE A 414 -33.29 2.54 -6.31
CA PHE A 414 -34.22 2.85 -7.41
C PHE A 414 -34.63 1.59 -8.19
N ASP A 415 -34.62 0.42 -7.54
CA ASP A 415 -35.13 -0.80 -8.16
C ASP A 415 -36.66 -0.76 -8.28
N ARG A 416 -37.16 -1.10 -9.47
CA ARG A 416 -38.59 -1.09 -9.76
C ARG A 416 -39.38 -2.04 -8.88
N ASN A 417 -38.84 -3.20 -8.54
CA ASN A 417 -39.54 -4.19 -7.72
C ASN A 417 -39.56 -3.76 -6.24
N ALA A 418 -38.46 -3.16 -5.75
CA ALA A 418 -38.40 -2.61 -4.39
C ALA A 418 -39.48 -1.53 -4.17
N TRP A 419 -39.60 -0.59 -5.10
CA TRP A 419 -40.62 0.47 -5.06
C TRP A 419 -42.05 -0.08 -5.22
N ALA A 420 -42.28 -0.95 -6.20
CA ALA A 420 -43.60 -1.54 -6.43
C ALA A 420 -44.08 -2.34 -5.22
N SER A 421 -43.25 -3.24 -4.69
CA SER A 421 -43.62 -4.06 -3.54
C SER A 421 -43.80 -3.26 -2.25
N SER A 422 -43.09 -2.14 -2.08
CA SER A 422 -43.16 -1.33 -0.86
C SER A 422 -44.27 -0.29 -0.86
N ILE A 423 -44.52 0.38 -1.99
CA ILE A 423 -45.48 1.50 -2.05
C ILE A 423 -46.87 1.04 -2.51
N SER A 424 -46.96 0.04 -3.41
CA SER A 424 -48.23 -0.41 -4.00
C SER A 424 -49.31 -0.80 -2.97
N PRO A 425 -49.02 -1.56 -1.88
CA PRO A 425 -50.04 -1.92 -0.89
C PRO A 425 -50.71 -0.70 -0.22
N HIS A 426 -49.94 0.36 0.00
CA HIS A 426 -50.42 1.59 0.62
C HIS A 426 -51.09 2.52 -0.42
N ALA A 427 -50.57 2.55 -1.65
CA ALA A 427 -51.20 3.24 -2.77
C ALA A 427 -52.60 2.68 -3.09
N ALA A 428 -52.76 1.35 -2.99
CA ALA A 428 -54.07 0.70 -3.09
C ALA A 428 -55.04 1.20 -2.01
N THR A 429 -54.58 1.39 -0.77
CA THR A 429 -55.39 1.95 0.32
C THR A 429 -55.82 3.40 0.02
N TRP A 430 -54.92 4.21 -0.56
CA TRP A 430 -55.23 5.58 -0.95
C TRP A 430 -56.26 5.63 -2.10
N LEU A 431 -56.13 4.79 -3.12
CA LEU A 431 -57.12 4.67 -4.21
C LEU A 431 -58.50 4.27 -3.68
N LEU A 432 -58.56 3.29 -2.76
CA LEU A 432 -59.79 2.86 -2.09
C LEU A 432 -60.43 3.96 -1.24
N ALA A 433 -59.63 4.76 -0.54
CA ALA A 433 -60.13 5.81 0.35
C ALA A 433 -60.63 7.05 -0.40
N THR A 434 -60.13 7.30 -1.61
CA THR A 434 -60.50 8.46 -2.44
C THR A 434 -61.66 8.19 -3.40
N GLY A 435 -62.20 6.97 -3.41
CA GLY A 435 -63.30 6.58 -4.30
C GLY A 435 -62.90 6.55 -5.78
N ARG A 436 -61.60 6.56 -6.10
CA ARG A 436 -61.05 6.45 -7.46
C ARG A 436 -60.95 4.98 -7.91
N GLU A 437 -61.88 4.16 -7.46
CA GLU A 437 -62.03 2.77 -7.88
C GLU A 437 -62.81 2.74 -9.20
N HIS A 438 -62.36 1.97 -10.20
CA HIS A 438 -63.22 1.64 -11.33
C HIS A 438 -64.34 0.68 -10.87
N GLU A 439 -65.56 0.84 -11.42
CA GLU A 439 -66.77 0.09 -11.03
C GLU A 439 -66.60 -1.45 -11.05
N ASP A 440 -65.61 -1.96 -11.79
CA ASP A 440 -65.34 -3.39 -11.97
C ASP A 440 -64.20 -3.98 -11.13
N GLY A 441 -63.51 -3.19 -10.29
CA GLY A 441 -62.65 -3.60 -9.16
C GLY A 441 -61.91 -4.95 -9.24
N SER A 442 -61.22 -5.28 -10.34
CA SER A 442 -60.39 -6.49 -10.48
C SER A 442 -59.24 -6.26 -11.46
N GLU A 443 -58.03 -6.71 -11.09
CA GLU A 443 -56.72 -6.57 -11.80
C GLU A 443 -56.23 -5.14 -12.13
N GLU A 444 -57.09 -4.18 -12.44
CA GLU A 444 -56.68 -2.82 -12.83
C GLU A 444 -56.31 -1.88 -11.67
N THR A 445 -56.85 -2.08 -10.45
CA THR A 445 -56.49 -1.25 -9.28
C THR A 445 -55.10 -1.56 -8.75
N GLU A 446 -54.68 -2.84 -8.76
CA GLU A 446 -53.30 -3.25 -8.42
C GLU A 446 -52.33 -2.72 -9.49
N THR A 447 -52.71 -2.87 -10.76
CA THR A 447 -51.96 -2.27 -11.88
C THR A 447 -51.87 -0.74 -11.73
N SER A 448 -52.89 -0.07 -11.21
CA SER A 448 -52.89 1.38 -10.97
C SER A 448 -52.06 1.79 -9.76
N ALA A 449 -52.05 0.99 -8.69
CA ALA A 449 -51.22 1.19 -7.51
C ALA A 449 -49.73 0.98 -7.83
N GLU A 450 -49.40 -0.04 -8.62
CA GLU A 450 -48.04 -0.26 -9.14
C GLU A 450 -47.61 0.86 -10.09
N LYS A 451 -48.49 1.29 -11.01
CA LYS A 451 -48.22 2.47 -11.87
C LYS A 451 -47.91 3.72 -11.04
N LEU A 452 -48.64 3.95 -9.95
CA LEU A 452 -48.39 5.08 -9.06
C LEU A 452 -47.06 4.95 -8.32
N ALA A 453 -46.70 3.74 -7.87
CA ALA A 453 -45.39 3.47 -7.26
C ALA A 453 -44.23 3.70 -8.26
N LEU A 454 -44.36 3.26 -9.51
CA LEU A 454 -43.35 3.47 -10.56
C LEU A 454 -43.29 4.93 -11.04
N ALA A 455 -44.41 5.65 -11.03
CA ALA A 455 -44.44 7.09 -11.27
C ALA A 455 -43.72 7.85 -10.14
N ALA A 456 -43.89 7.42 -8.89
CA ALA A 456 -43.17 7.96 -7.75
C ALA A 456 -41.65 7.70 -7.87
N LEU A 457 -41.24 6.50 -8.27
CA LEU A 457 -39.84 6.15 -8.54
C LEU A 457 -39.22 7.11 -9.57
N SER A 458 -39.80 7.19 -10.76
CA SER A 458 -39.26 8.00 -11.87
C SER A 458 -39.18 9.48 -11.51
N SER A 459 -40.22 10.01 -10.86
CA SER A 459 -40.26 11.41 -10.44
C SER A 459 -39.27 11.72 -9.31
N CYS A 460 -39.03 10.79 -8.39
CA CYS A 460 -38.06 10.97 -7.31
C CYS A 460 -36.62 10.83 -7.82
N GLU A 461 -36.36 9.90 -8.75
CA GLU A 461 -35.06 9.73 -9.40
C GLU A 461 -34.66 11.00 -10.17
N GLU A 462 -35.57 11.53 -10.99
CA GLU A 462 -35.34 12.78 -11.75
C GLU A 462 -35.13 14.00 -10.83
N ALA A 463 -35.81 14.05 -9.69
CA ALA A 463 -35.70 15.17 -8.75
C ALA A 463 -34.38 15.20 -7.95
N ILE A 464 -33.62 14.09 -7.94
CA ILE A 464 -32.54 13.84 -6.98
C ILE A 464 -31.22 13.43 -7.66
N ALA A 465 -31.22 12.75 -8.81
CA ALA A 465 -30.00 12.28 -9.47
C ALA A 465 -29.58 13.14 -10.68
N PRO A 466 -28.37 13.72 -10.71
CA PRO A 466 -27.75 14.20 -11.95
C PRO A 466 -27.34 12.99 -12.81
N LYS A 467 -27.53 13.08 -14.13
CA LYS A 467 -27.05 12.06 -15.08
C LYS A 467 -25.54 12.22 -15.27
N ASP A 468 -24.75 11.23 -14.86
CA ASP A 468 -23.34 11.14 -15.24
C ASP A 468 -23.22 10.82 -16.73
N ALA A 469 -22.32 11.53 -17.42
CA ALA A 469 -22.23 11.61 -18.88
C ALA A 469 -21.25 10.60 -19.53
N ASP A 470 -20.75 9.62 -18.79
CA ASP A 470 -19.76 8.68 -19.30
C ASP A 470 -20.41 7.34 -19.70
N GLU A 471 -21.18 7.34 -20.79
CA GLU A 471 -21.52 6.11 -21.52
C GLU A 471 -20.30 5.70 -22.37
N GLU A 472 -19.55 4.69 -21.92
CA GLU A 472 -18.42 4.12 -22.66
C GLU A 472 -18.90 3.35 -23.91
N GLU A 473 -18.34 3.69 -25.08
CA GLU A 473 -18.60 3.03 -26.36
C GLU A 473 -18.31 1.52 -26.30
N LEU A 474 -19.25 0.71 -26.81
CA LEU A 474 -19.14 -0.73 -26.99
C LEU A 474 -17.99 -1.09 -27.94
N GLU A 475 -16.84 -1.50 -27.40
CA GLU A 475 -15.72 -2.03 -28.19
C GLU A 475 -15.90 -3.53 -28.54
N GLU A 476 -15.55 -3.89 -29.78
CA GLU A 476 -15.51 -5.28 -30.26
C GLU A 476 -14.29 -6.05 -29.70
N GLY A 477 -14.55 -7.20 -29.07
CA GLY A 477 -13.54 -8.16 -28.59
C GLY A 477 -14.05 -8.98 -27.41
N GLU A 478 -13.40 -10.12 -27.12
CA GLU A 478 -13.69 -10.90 -25.92
C GLU A 478 -13.12 -10.18 -24.68
N GLU A 479 -14.01 -9.83 -23.75
CA GLU A 479 -13.66 -9.19 -22.48
C GLU A 479 -13.18 -10.24 -21.47
N LEU A 480 -11.97 -10.04 -20.93
CA LEU A 480 -11.41 -10.93 -19.89
C LEU A 480 -11.85 -10.50 -18.50
N CYS A 481 -11.90 -9.19 -18.24
CA CYS A 481 -12.41 -8.64 -16.99
C CYS A 481 -12.94 -7.23 -17.20
N ASN A 482 -13.92 -6.86 -16.38
CA ASN A 482 -14.38 -5.49 -16.18
C ASN A 482 -14.73 -5.36 -14.69
N CYS A 483 -13.78 -4.85 -13.93
CA CYS A 483 -13.91 -4.70 -12.49
C CYS A 483 -13.72 -3.25 -12.09
N GLU A 484 -14.44 -2.86 -11.04
CA GLU A 484 -14.30 -1.59 -10.35
C GLU A 484 -13.76 -1.92 -8.95
N PHE A 485 -12.63 -1.33 -8.58
CA PHE A 485 -11.98 -1.64 -7.30
C PHE A 485 -11.12 -0.48 -6.79
N SER A 486 -10.77 -0.57 -5.51
CA SER A 486 -9.77 0.28 -4.85
C SER A 486 -8.56 -0.57 -4.42
N LEU A 487 -7.38 0.04 -4.37
CA LEU A 487 -6.14 -0.63 -3.98
C LEU A 487 -5.32 0.26 -3.05
N ALA A 488 -4.89 -0.29 -1.91
CA ALA A 488 -3.92 0.34 -1.03
C ALA A 488 -2.83 -0.67 -0.63
N TYR A 489 -1.68 -0.13 -0.19
CA TYR A 489 -0.57 -0.94 0.30
C TYR A 489 0.14 -0.22 1.43
N GLY A 490 0.25 -0.85 2.60
CA GLY A 490 0.63 -0.09 3.80
C GLY A 490 -0.34 1.10 3.99
N ALA A 491 0.00 2.10 4.81
CA ALA A 491 -0.93 3.20 5.13
C ALA A 491 -1.28 4.14 3.94
N LYS A 492 -0.97 3.76 2.69
CA LYS A 492 -1.06 4.59 1.50
C LYS A 492 -2.06 4.02 0.48
N ILE A 493 -3.06 4.82 0.13
CA ILE A 493 -3.99 4.59 -0.98
C ILE A 493 -3.24 4.74 -2.30
N LEU A 494 -3.39 3.76 -3.19
CA LEU A 494 -2.75 3.72 -4.50
C LEU A 494 -3.78 3.97 -5.61
N LEU A 495 -4.96 3.35 -5.50
CA LEU A 495 -6.09 3.50 -6.41
C LEU A 495 -7.39 3.65 -5.62
N ASN A 496 -8.26 4.56 -6.05
CA ASN A 496 -9.61 4.71 -5.53
C ASN A 496 -10.63 4.50 -6.65
N ARG A 497 -11.50 3.49 -6.50
CA ARG A 497 -12.67 3.21 -7.32
C ARG A 497 -12.41 3.39 -8.81
N THR A 498 -11.43 2.62 -9.27
CA THR A 498 -10.97 2.65 -10.64
C THR A 498 -11.56 1.51 -11.43
N HIS A 499 -11.89 1.77 -12.69
CA HIS A 499 -12.25 0.72 -13.62
C HIS A 499 -11.00 0.12 -14.25
N LEU A 500 -10.95 -1.22 -14.31
CA LEU A 500 -9.97 -1.97 -15.07
C LEU A 500 -10.70 -2.91 -16.01
N ARG A 501 -10.57 -2.62 -17.31
CA ARG A 501 -11.15 -3.42 -18.39
C ARG A 501 -10.06 -3.97 -19.28
N LEU A 502 -9.97 -5.30 -19.34
CA LEU A 502 -8.97 -6.02 -20.13
C LEU A 502 -9.64 -6.84 -21.23
N MET A 503 -9.06 -6.80 -22.43
CA MET A 503 -9.50 -7.54 -23.61
C MET A 503 -8.51 -8.65 -23.93
N ARG A 504 -9.01 -9.75 -24.52
CA ARG A 504 -8.17 -10.90 -24.91
C ARG A 504 -7.19 -10.53 -26.04
N GLY A 505 -5.94 -11.00 -25.95
CA GLY A 505 -4.88 -10.84 -26.94
C GLY A 505 -4.24 -9.45 -27.03
N ARG A 506 -4.60 -8.52 -26.13
CA ARG A 506 -4.00 -7.17 -26.08
C ARG A 506 -2.77 -7.11 -25.19
N ARG A 507 -1.91 -6.10 -25.42
CA ARG A 507 -0.65 -5.90 -24.70
C ARG A 507 -0.66 -4.54 -24.02
N TYR A 508 -0.88 -4.55 -22.72
CA TYR A 508 -1.03 -3.36 -21.88
C TYR A 508 0.30 -2.95 -21.27
N GLY A 509 0.70 -1.69 -21.46
CA GLY A 509 1.79 -1.06 -20.70
C GLY A 509 1.22 -0.30 -19.51
N LEU A 510 1.65 -0.62 -18.29
CA LEU A 510 1.21 0.03 -17.07
C LEU A 510 2.19 1.18 -16.72
N CYS A 511 1.74 2.42 -16.94
CA CYS A 511 2.56 3.61 -16.77
C CYS A 511 2.07 4.47 -15.59
N GLY A 512 2.98 4.91 -14.74
CA GLY A 512 2.68 5.84 -13.66
C GLY A 512 3.94 6.35 -12.99
N ALA A 513 3.80 7.35 -12.13
CA ALA A 513 4.89 7.82 -11.28
C ALA A 513 5.40 6.68 -10.37
N ASN A 514 6.57 6.88 -9.78
CA ASN A 514 7.12 5.87 -8.89
C ASN A 514 6.46 5.89 -7.51
N GLY A 515 6.24 4.70 -6.96
CA GLY A 515 5.45 4.54 -5.72
C GLY A 515 3.95 4.85 -5.89
N CYS A 516 3.43 4.87 -7.13
CA CYS A 516 1.99 4.98 -7.40
C CYS A 516 1.25 3.63 -7.28
N GLY A 517 1.98 2.50 -7.22
CA GLY A 517 1.38 1.19 -6.98
C GLY A 517 1.42 0.18 -8.14
N LYS A 518 2.23 0.38 -9.20
CA LYS A 518 2.28 -0.49 -10.39
C LYS A 518 2.49 -1.98 -10.07
N SER A 519 3.60 -2.33 -9.41
CA SER A 519 3.91 -3.71 -8.98
C SER A 519 2.90 -4.23 -7.95
N THR A 520 2.39 -3.35 -7.08
CA THR A 520 1.34 -3.72 -6.13
C THR A 520 0.06 -4.15 -6.84
N LEU A 521 -0.36 -3.43 -7.89
CA LEU A 521 -1.52 -3.80 -8.69
C LEU A 521 -1.31 -5.15 -9.38
N MET A 522 -0.13 -5.41 -9.96
CA MET A 522 0.15 -6.71 -10.58
C MET A 522 0.13 -7.85 -9.56
N ARG A 523 0.72 -7.66 -8.38
CA ARG A 523 0.65 -8.65 -7.29
C ARG A 523 -0.77 -8.88 -6.80
N ALA A 524 -1.57 -7.81 -6.69
CA ALA A 524 -2.96 -7.92 -6.28
C ALA A 524 -3.79 -8.71 -7.30
N ILE A 525 -3.57 -8.51 -8.61
CA ILE A 525 -4.19 -9.30 -9.67
C ILE A 525 -3.75 -10.77 -9.54
N ALA A 526 -2.45 -11.02 -9.42
CA ALA A 526 -1.91 -12.38 -9.33
C ALA A 526 -2.45 -13.15 -8.11
N ASN A 527 -2.61 -12.48 -6.97
CA ASN A 527 -3.04 -13.06 -5.69
C ASN A 527 -4.56 -13.04 -5.48
N GLU A 528 -5.35 -12.73 -6.50
CA GLU A 528 -6.83 -12.66 -6.41
C GLU A 528 -7.32 -11.65 -5.35
N GLN A 529 -6.58 -10.57 -5.13
CA GLN A 529 -6.91 -9.52 -4.15
C GLN A 529 -7.69 -8.35 -4.77
N VAL A 530 -7.80 -8.31 -6.10
CA VAL A 530 -8.59 -7.30 -6.80
C VAL A 530 -10.05 -7.71 -6.80
N GLU A 531 -10.89 -6.87 -6.23
CA GLU A 531 -12.34 -7.09 -6.16
C GLU A 531 -12.95 -7.15 -7.57
N GLY A 532 -13.85 -8.12 -7.80
CA GLY A 532 -14.49 -8.34 -9.10
C GLY A 532 -13.59 -8.94 -10.19
N PHE A 533 -12.29 -9.17 -9.93
CA PHE A 533 -11.41 -9.82 -10.89
C PHE A 533 -11.69 -11.34 -10.93
N PRO A 534 -11.77 -11.99 -12.11
CA PRO A 534 -12.06 -13.42 -12.19
C PRO A 534 -10.99 -14.28 -11.49
N PRO A 535 -11.38 -15.31 -10.72
CA PRO A 535 -10.43 -16.19 -10.06
C PRO A 535 -9.63 -17.04 -11.07
N ARG A 536 -8.49 -17.59 -10.63
CA ARG A 536 -7.57 -18.42 -11.45
C ARG A 536 -8.24 -19.65 -12.07
N SER A 537 -9.37 -20.11 -11.53
CA SER A 537 -10.16 -21.20 -12.09
C SER A 537 -10.87 -20.83 -13.40
N VAL A 538 -11.14 -19.54 -13.62
CA VAL A 538 -11.77 -19.00 -14.83
C VAL A 538 -10.74 -18.34 -15.73
N LEU A 539 -9.80 -17.60 -15.16
CA LEU A 539 -8.82 -16.81 -15.89
C LEU A 539 -7.42 -17.04 -15.32
N LYS A 540 -6.58 -17.78 -16.04
CA LYS A 540 -5.25 -18.14 -15.54
C LYS A 540 -4.28 -16.96 -15.66
N THR A 541 -4.07 -16.23 -14.57
CA THR A 541 -3.07 -15.16 -14.46
C THR A 541 -1.75 -15.71 -13.93
N VAL A 542 -0.65 -15.49 -14.65
CA VAL A 542 0.70 -15.89 -14.20
C VAL A 542 1.58 -14.67 -14.01
N TYR A 543 2.11 -14.52 -12.79
CA TYR A 543 3.08 -13.48 -12.47
C TYR A 543 4.50 -14.00 -12.67
N VAL A 544 5.25 -13.33 -13.54
CA VAL A 544 6.61 -13.70 -13.90
C VAL A 544 7.58 -12.91 -13.01
N GLU A 545 7.93 -13.46 -11.85
CA GLU A 545 8.94 -12.90 -10.96
C GLU A 545 10.34 -13.48 -11.26
N HIS A 546 11.38 -12.69 -10.98
CA HIS A 546 12.80 -13.08 -11.14
C HIS A 546 13.38 -13.80 -9.90
N ASP A 547 12.66 -13.81 -8.78
CA ASP A 547 13.11 -14.36 -7.51
C ASP A 547 12.84 -15.86 -7.45
N ILE A 548 13.76 -16.65 -7.99
CA ILE A 548 13.83 -18.08 -7.68
C ILE A 548 14.52 -18.21 -6.33
N ASP A 549 13.79 -18.73 -5.34
CA ASP A 549 14.27 -18.90 -3.96
C ASP A 549 15.60 -19.68 -3.91
N GLY A 550 16.51 -19.23 -3.05
CA GLY A 550 17.82 -19.85 -2.87
C GLY A 550 17.77 -21.29 -2.33
N SER A 551 16.62 -21.74 -1.82
CA SER A 551 16.40 -23.11 -1.35
C SER A 551 16.37 -24.14 -2.48
N GLU A 552 16.11 -23.72 -3.72
CA GLU A 552 15.98 -24.62 -4.90
C GLU A 552 17.17 -24.50 -5.86
N ALA A 553 18.27 -23.88 -5.44
CA ALA A 553 19.42 -23.59 -6.29
C ALA A 553 20.06 -24.83 -6.93
N ASP A 554 19.94 -26.00 -6.29
CA ASP A 554 20.53 -27.27 -6.73
C ASP A 554 19.59 -28.13 -7.61
N THR A 555 18.32 -27.73 -7.78
CA THR A 555 17.34 -28.49 -8.55
C THR A 555 17.57 -28.33 -10.06
N GLY A 556 17.41 -29.41 -10.84
CA GLY A 556 17.50 -29.39 -12.31
C GLY A 556 16.31 -28.69 -12.97
N LEU A 557 16.51 -28.10 -14.17
CA LEU A 557 15.51 -27.24 -14.82
C LEU A 557 14.17 -27.93 -15.09
N VAL A 558 14.21 -29.17 -15.58
CA VAL A 558 13.00 -29.95 -15.90
C VAL A 558 12.24 -30.35 -14.65
N ASP A 559 12.97 -30.73 -13.60
CA ASP A 559 12.38 -31.15 -12.33
C ASP A 559 11.68 -29.99 -11.61
N PHE A 560 12.26 -28.79 -11.68
CA PHE A 560 11.67 -27.58 -11.13
C PHE A 560 10.38 -27.15 -11.82
N ILE A 561 10.33 -27.23 -13.15
CA ILE A 561 9.09 -26.94 -13.87
C ILE A 561 8.03 -27.98 -13.55
N ALA A 562 8.39 -29.26 -13.47
CA ALA A 562 7.45 -30.33 -13.14
C ALA A 562 6.91 -30.21 -11.70
N SER A 563 7.73 -29.73 -10.76
CA SER A 563 7.32 -29.49 -9.36
C SER A 563 6.59 -28.16 -9.13
N SER A 564 6.54 -27.28 -10.14
CA SER A 564 5.88 -25.97 -10.01
C SER A 564 4.36 -26.11 -9.95
N GLU A 565 3.75 -25.45 -8.97
CA GLU A 565 2.30 -25.43 -8.80
C GLU A 565 1.59 -24.80 -10.01
N GLY A 566 0.58 -25.48 -10.57
CA GLY A 566 -0.20 -24.99 -11.72
C GLY A 566 0.31 -25.41 -13.11
N VAL A 567 1.39 -26.18 -13.21
CA VAL A 567 1.83 -26.79 -14.48
C VAL A 567 1.05 -28.07 -14.76
N ASP A 568 0.25 -28.07 -15.84
CA ASP A 568 -0.61 -29.20 -16.22
C ASP A 568 0.19 -30.36 -16.86
N CYS A 569 1.34 -30.07 -17.47
CA CYS A 569 2.19 -31.06 -18.14
C CYS A 569 3.21 -31.65 -17.16
N GLN A 570 3.04 -32.93 -16.83
CA GLN A 570 3.96 -33.70 -15.97
C GLN A 570 4.97 -34.54 -16.79
N ASP A 571 4.89 -34.49 -18.13
CA ASP A 571 5.83 -35.20 -19.00
C ASP A 571 7.15 -34.42 -19.12
N LYS A 572 8.18 -34.94 -18.45
CA LYS A 572 9.54 -34.39 -18.48
C LYS A 572 10.11 -34.30 -19.90
N ALA A 573 9.72 -35.17 -20.82
CA ALA A 573 10.17 -35.13 -22.21
C ALA A 573 9.55 -33.95 -22.98
N GLU A 574 8.28 -33.64 -22.72
CA GLU A 574 7.60 -32.48 -23.29
C GLU A 574 8.13 -31.16 -22.71
N ILE A 575 8.36 -31.11 -21.39
CA ILE A 575 9.01 -29.95 -20.74
C ILE A 575 10.39 -29.70 -21.35
N ALA A 576 11.22 -30.74 -21.51
CA ALA A 576 12.53 -30.63 -22.15
C ALA A 576 12.45 -30.13 -23.60
N ARG A 577 11.45 -30.60 -24.37
CA ARG A 577 11.20 -30.13 -25.74
C ARG A 577 10.83 -28.64 -25.77
N ILE A 578 9.98 -28.19 -24.84
CA ILE A 578 9.59 -26.79 -24.73
C ILE A 578 10.78 -25.93 -24.34
N LEU A 579 11.59 -26.35 -23.37
CA LEU A 579 12.84 -25.63 -23.03
C LEU A 579 13.77 -25.50 -24.25
N LYS A 580 13.94 -26.55 -25.05
CA LYS A 580 14.72 -26.48 -26.29
C LYS A 580 14.17 -25.47 -27.29
N ASN A 581 12.84 -25.39 -27.44
CA ASN A 581 12.20 -24.39 -28.30
C ASN A 581 12.45 -22.94 -27.82
N TYR A 582 12.68 -22.76 -26.52
CA TYR A 582 13.03 -21.46 -25.91
C TYR A 582 14.54 -21.17 -25.96
N GLY A 583 15.32 -22.05 -26.58
CA GLY A 583 16.74 -21.89 -26.84
C GLY A 583 17.66 -22.53 -25.79
N PHE A 584 17.15 -23.29 -24.83
CA PHE A 584 17.98 -24.03 -23.88
C PHE A 584 18.70 -25.19 -24.60
N THR A 585 20.01 -25.35 -24.36
CA THR A 585 20.78 -26.46 -24.93
C THR A 585 20.54 -27.75 -24.15
N ASP A 586 20.85 -28.89 -24.77
CA ASP A 586 20.75 -30.22 -24.11
C ASP A 586 21.53 -30.29 -22.79
N GLU A 587 22.69 -29.66 -22.74
CA GLU A 587 23.53 -29.60 -21.54
C GLU A 587 22.85 -28.81 -20.42
N MET A 588 22.20 -27.68 -20.74
CA MET A 588 21.48 -26.87 -19.75
C MET A 588 20.26 -27.61 -19.21
N VAL A 589 19.49 -28.25 -20.08
CA VAL A 589 18.25 -28.95 -19.71
C VAL A 589 18.50 -30.15 -18.79
N HIS A 590 19.59 -30.89 -19.01
CA HIS A 590 19.85 -32.16 -18.32
C HIS A 590 20.90 -32.10 -17.22
N HIS A 591 21.82 -31.12 -17.23
CA HIS A 591 22.99 -31.11 -16.33
C HIS A 591 23.18 -29.82 -15.53
N GLN A 592 22.45 -28.73 -15.82
CA GLN A 592 22.56 -27.49 -15.06
C GLN A 592 21.46 -27.35 -14.00
N ALA A 593 21.87 -26.84 -12.84
CA ALA A 593 20.97 -26.45 -11.76
C ALA A 593 20.55 -24.99 -11.90
N ILE A 594 19.39 -24.63 -11.36
CA ILE A 594 18.81 -23.28 -11.53
C ILE A 594 19.71 -22.18 -10.96
N GLY A 595 20.42 -22.46 -9.87
CA GLY A 595 21.37 -21.53 -9.26
C GLY A 595 22.52 -21.13 -10.18
N SER A 596 22.84 -21.98 -11.17
CA SER A 596 23.90 -21.72 -12.17
C SER A 596 23.43 -20.90 -13.38
N LEU A 597 22.12 -20.70 -13.55
CA LEU A 597 21.59 -19.90 -14.65
C LEU A 597 21.82 -18.40 -14.44
N SER A 598 22.24 -17.72 -15.51
CA SER A 598 22.26 -16.25 -15.51
C SER A 598 20.84 -15.66 -15.43
N GLY A 599 20.69 -14.41 -14.98
CA GLY A 599 19.40 -13.74 -14.86
C GLY A 599 18.52 -13.85 -16.12
N GLY A 600 19.10 -13.66 -17.32
CA GLY A 600 18.32 -13.80 -18.55
C GLY A 600 17.87 -15.22 -18.89
N TRP A 601 18.60 -16.24 -18.44
CA TRP A 601 18.16 -17.63 -18.55
C TRP A 601 17.07 -17.95 -17.52
N LYS A 602 17.12 -17.34 -16.32
CA LYS A 602 16.04 -17.46 -15.33
C LYS A 602 14.74 -16.83 -15.82
N MET A 603 14.81 -15.66 -16.46
CA MET A 603 13.64 -15.02 -17.09
C MET A 603 13.06 -15.91 -18.21
N LYS A 604 13.90 -16.47 -19.09
CA LYS A 604 13.44 -17.43 -20.12
C LYS A 604 12.80 -18.68 -19.51
N LEU A 605 13.35 -19.18 -18.40
CA LEU A 605 12.79 -20.32 -17.67
C LEU A 605 11.41 -19.98 -17.10
N ALA A 606 11.26 -18.79 -16.49
CA ALA A 606 9.99 -18.32 -15.94
C ALA A 606 8.92 -18.11 -17.02
N LEU A 607 9.29 -17.61 -18.20
CA LEU A 607 8.39 -17.50 -19.36
C LEU A 607 7.99 -18.87 -19.92
N ALA A 608 8.93 -19.82 -20.02
CA ALA A 608 8.64 -21.18 -20.43
C ALA A 608 7.67 -21.88 -19.45
N ARG A 609 7.87 -21.65 -18.15
CA ARG A 609 6.96 -22.10 -17.08
C ARG A 609 5.56 -21.49 -17.24
N ALA A 610 5.45 -20.18 -17.46
CA ALA A 610 4.17 -19.50 -17.64
C ALA A 610 3.36 -20.04 -18.82
N MET A 611 4.04 -20.47 -19.89
CA MET A 611 3.39 -21.12 -21.04
C MET A 611 2.91 -22.53 -20.75
N LEU A 612 3.69 -23.29 -19.99
CA LEU A 612 3.30 -24.64 -19.54
C LEU A 612 2.10 -24.62 -18.57
N MET A 613 1.83 -23.47 -17.94
CA MET A 613 0.63 -23.24 -17.12
C MET A 613 -0.61 -22.87 -17.95
N ASN A 614 -0.48 -22.70 -19.27
CA ASN A 614 -1.54 -22.21 -20.17
C ASN A 614 -2.15 -20.87 -19.70
N ALA A 615 -1.29 -19.87 -19.44
CA ALA A 615 -1.73 -18.56 -18.97
C ALA A 615 -2.62 -17.80 -19.99
N ASP A 616 -3.73 -17.24 -19.52
CA ASP A 616 -4.57 -16.29 -20.28
C ASP A 616 -4.01 -14.86 -20.19
N ILE A 617 -3.45 -14.51 -19.04
CA ILE A 617 -2.81 -13.21 -18.77
C ILE A 617 -1.41 -13.41 -18.23
N LEU A 618 -0.42 -12.81 -18.92
CA LEU A 618 0.95 -12.71 -18.47
C LEU A 618 1.19 -11.37 -17.78
N LEU A 619 1.60 -11.41 -16.52
CA LEU A 619 1.98 -10.23 -15.75
C LEU A 619 3.51 -10.16 -15.67
N LEU A 620 4.08 -9.10 -16.22
CA LEU A 620 5.52 -8.94 -16.41
C LEU A 620 5.99 -7.66 -15.70
N ASP A 621 6.72 -7.81 -14.58
CA ASP A 621 7.31 -6.68 -13.85
C ASP A 621 8.78 -6.53 -14.21
N GLU A 622 9.12 -5.41 -14.85
CA GLU A 622 10.46 -5.08 -15.36
C GLU A 622 11.14 -6.28 -16.07
N PRO A 623 10.52 -6.82 -17.15
CA PRO A 623 11.00 -8.04 -17.77
C PRO A 623 12.33 -7.87 -18.52
N THR A 624 12.72 -6.63 -18.80
CA THR A 624 14.00 -6.25 -19.40
C THR A 624 15.16 -6.24 -18.39
N ASN A 625 14.90 -6.31 -17.08
CA ASN A 625 15.95 -6.31 -16.07
C ASN A 625 16.82 -7.57 -16.18
N HIS A 626 18.13 -7.39 -15.96
CA HIS A 626 19.14 -8.46 -16.06
C HIS A 626 19.24 -9.15 -17.43
N LEU A 627 18.59 -8.61 -18.47
CA LEU A 627 18.70 -9.05 -19.86
C LEU A 627 19.73 -8.21 -20.61
N ASP A 628 20.48 -8.85 -21.51
CA ASP A 628 21.27 -8.15 -22.51
C ASP A 628 20.39 -7.76 -23.72
N VAL A 629 20.93 -6.91 -24.60
CA VAL A 629 20.22 -6.39 -25.78
C VAL A 629 19.69 -7.52 -26.69
N VAL A 630 20.40 -8.64 -26.76
CA VAL A 630 20.01 -9.80 -27.58
C VAL A 630 18.78 -10.50 -26.99
N ASN A 631 18.77 -10.70 -25.67
CA ASN A 631 17.65 -11.33 -24.99
C ASN A 631 16.42 -10.41 -24.88
N VAL A 632 16.61 -9.09 -24.79
CA VAL A 632 15.50 -8.12 -24.89
C VAL A 632 14.83 -8.22 -26.27
N ALA A 633 15.59 -8.21 -27.36
CA ALA A 633 15.03 -8.37 -28.71
C ALA A 633 14.32 -9.72 -28.89
N TRP A 634 14.83 -10.79 -28.28
CA TRP A 634 14.15 -12.09 -28.27
C TRP A 634 12.80 -12.00 -27.53
N LEU A 635 12.76 -11.34 -26.38
CA LEU A 635 11.55 -11.15 -25.59
C LEU A 635 10.49 -10.32 -26.33
N GLU A 636 10.89 -9.23 -26.99
CA GLU A 636 10.00 -8.42 -27.83
C GLU A 636 9.32 -9.28 -28.90
N ASN A 637 10.13 -10.04 -29.65
CA ASN A 637 9.62 -10.94 -30.70
C ASN A 637 8.70 -12.02 -30.15
N TYR A 638 9.03 -12.56 -28.98
CA TYR A 638 8.19 -13.54 -28.30
C TYR A 638 6.81 -12.96 -27.94
N LEU A 639 6.76 -11.80 -27.29
CA LEU A 639 5.51 -11.15 -26.89
C LEU A 639 4.67 -10.70 -28.08
N LEU A 640 5.30 -10.24 -29.16
CA LEU A 640 4.62 -9.92 -30.42
C LEU A 640 4.04 -11.17 -31.10
N GLY A 641 4.63 -12.34 -30.86
CA GLY A 641 4.13 -13.64 -31.35
C GLY A 641 2.86 -14.12 -30.63
N LEU A 642 2.57 -13.62 -29.43
CA LEU A 642 1.41 -14.03 -28.64
C LEU A 642 0.15 -13.28 -29.08
N LYS A 643 -0.68 -13.94 -29.89
CA LYS A 643 -1.93 -13.34 -30.42
C LYS A 643 -3.15 -13.59 -29.55
N THR A 644 -3.15 -14.64 -28.73
CA THR A 644 -4.29 -15.09 -27.92
C THR A 644 -4.14 -14.78 -26.44
N VAL A 645 -2.90 -14.62 -25.97
CA VAL A 645 -2.56 -14.34 -24.57
C VAL A 645 -2.47 -12.84 -24.37
N THR A 646 -3.13 -12.32 -23.33
CA THR A 646 -3.02 -10.92 -22.95
C THR A 646 -1.79 -10.71 -22.07
N SER A 647 -1.09 -9.58 -22.22
CA SER A 647 0.05 -9.26 -21.35
C SER A 647 -0.11 -7.90 -20.69
N ILE A 648 0.16 -7.79 -19.39
CA ILE A 648 0.32 -6.53 -18.67
C ILE A 648 1.79 -6.40 -18.30
N MET A 649 2.41 -5.29 -18.72
CA MET A 649 3.84 -5.06 -18.54
C MET A 649 4.08 -3.76 -17.81
N VAL A 650 4.98 -3.81 -16.83
CA VAL A 650 5.64 -2.63 -16.27
C VAL A 650 7.08 -2.67 -16.78
N SER A 651 7.52 -1.59 -17.44
CA SER A 651 8.91 -1.46 -17.87
C SER A 651 9.36 -0.01 -17.83
N HIS A 652 10.60 0.20 -17.43
CA HIS A 652 11.27 1.50 -17.55
C HIS A 652 11.92 1.73 -18.93
N ASP A 653 11.99 0.70 -19.77
CA ASP A 653 12.50 0.81 -21.14
C ASP A 653 11.43 1.35 -22.08
N SER A 654 11.57 2.61 -22.48
CA SER A 654 10.64 3.26 -23.41
C SER A 654 10.64 2.61 -24.80
N GLY A 655 11.79 2.10 -25.26
CA GLY A 655 11.88 1.44 -26.56
C GLY A 655 11.09 0.13 -26.57
N PHE A 656 11.22 -0.65 -25.48
CA PHE A 656 10.45 -1.88 -25.28
C PHE A 656 8.94 -1.63 -25.27
N LEU A 657 8.47 -0.64 -24.49
CA LEU A 657 7.04 -0.30 -24.43
C LEU A 657 6.51 0.21 -25.77
N ASP A 658 7.32 0.94 -26.55
CA ASP A 658 6.93 1.41 -27.88
C ASP A 658 6.76 0.28 -28.90
N HIS A 659 7.63 -0.74 -28.84
CA HIS A 659 7.62 -1.87 -29.75
C HIS A 659 6.53 -2.89 -29.42
N VAL A 660 6.26 -3.14 -28.13
CA VAL A 660 5.41 -4.27 -27.70
C VAL A 660 3.97 -3.84 -27.38
N CYS A 661 3.74 -2.71 -26.71
CA CYS A 661 2.42 -2.35 -26.18
C CYS A 661 1.44 -1.90 -27.27
N THR A 662 0.17 -2.29 -27.12
CA THR A 662 -0.96 -1.81 -27.93
C THR A 662 -1.79 -0.75 -27.23
N ASP A 663 -1.79 -0.77 -25.90
CA ASP A 663 -2.57 0.11 -25.04
C ASP A 663 -1.72 0.48 -23.81
N ILE A 664 -1.89 1.70 -23.31
CA ILE A 664 -1.28 2.18 -22.07
C ILE A 664 -2.34 2.37 -21.01
N ILE A 665 -2.15 1.76 -19.84
CA ILE A 665 -2.95 2.02 -18.63
C ILE A 665 -2.15 3.00 -17.79
N HIS A 666 -2.66 4.22 -17.62
CA HIS A 666 -1.97 5.29 -16.92
C HIS A 666 -2.57 5.56 -15.54
N TYR A 667 -1.72 5.64 -14.51
CA TYR A 667 -2.08 6.17 -13.20
C TYR A 667 -2.20 7.69 -13.26
N GLU A 668 -3.39 8.21 -13.01
CA GLU A 668 -3.65 9.64 -12.91
C GLU A 668 -3.52 10.15 -11.46
N GLY A 669 -3.26 11.45 -11.29
CA GLY A 669 -3.02 12.07 -9.97
C GLY A 669 -4.25 12.11 -9.05
N ASN A 670 -5.42 11.69 -9.54
CA ASN A 670 -6.66 11.52 -8.79
C ASN A 670 -6.87 10.07 -8.31
N TYR A 671 -5.81 9.24 -8.27
CA TYR A 671 -5.86 7.84 -7.85
C TYR A 671 -6.72 6.93 -8.75
N LYS A 672 -6.90 7.30 -10.03
CA LYS A 672 -7.62 6.47 -11.01
C LYS A 672 -6.68 5.92 -12.08
N LEU A 673 -7.04 4.76 -12.62
CA LEU A 673 -6.46 4.23 -13.85
C LEU A 673 -7.27 4.75 -15.02
N LYS A 674 -6.57 5.24 -16.05
CA LYS A 674 -7.18 5.58 -17.33
C LYS A 674 -6.48 4.85 -18.46
N ARG A 675 -7.27 4.22 -19.31
CA ARG A 675 -6.78 3.49 -20.48
C ARG A 675 -6.63 4.44 -21.66
N TYR A 676 -5.50 4.35 -22.35
CA TYR A 676 -5.18 5.08 -23.56
C TYR A 676 -4.82 4.08 -24.66
N ARG A 677 -5.54 4.12 -25.78
CA ARG A 677 -5.22 3.31 -26.94
C ARG A 677 -3.98 3.86 -27.66
N GLY A 678 -3.07 2.97 -28.04
CA GLY A 678 -1.78 3.28 -28.65
C GLY A 678 -0.58 2.84 -27.80
N ASN A 679 0.60 2.81 -28.41
CA ASN A 679 1.87 2.59 -27.70
C ASN A 679 2.31 3.83 -26.90
N LEU A 680 3.47 3.77 -26.24
CA LEU A 680 3.95 4.85 -25.36
C LEU A 680 4.09 6.20 -26.11
N SER A 681 4.59 6.18 -27.35
CA SER A 681 4.70 7.36 -28.22
C SER A 681 3.36 8.02 -28.51
N GLU A 682 2.33 7.22 -28.79
CA GLU A 682 0.97 7.72 -29.03
C GLU A 682 0.31 8.26 -27.75
N PHE A 683 0.59 7.61 -26.62
CA PHE A 683 0.15 8.09 -25.31
C PHE A 683 0.77 9.45 -24.95
N VAL A 684 2.08 9.64 -25.17
CA VAL A 684 2.75 10.92 -24.87
C VAL A 684 2.21 12.07 -25.73
N LYS A 685 1.77 11.80 -26.96
CA LYS A 685 1.07 12.82 -27.78
C LYS A 685 -0.25 13.28 -27.16
N LYS A 686 -1.00 12.38 -26.51
CA LYS A 686 -2.28 12.66 -25.83
C LYS A 686 -2.08 13.29 -24.45
N VAL A 687 -1.01 12.91 -23.76
CA VAL A 687 -0.68 13.35 -22.40
C VAL A 687 0.73 13.96 -22.39
N PRO A 688 0.89 15.26 -22.73
CA PRO A 688 2.21 15.87 -22.89
C PRO A 688 3.10 15.83 -21.64
N ARG A 689 2.50 15.82 -20.43
CA ARG A 689 3.23 15.66 -19.16
C ARG A 689 3.98 14.32 -19.06
N ALA A 690 3.57 13.31 -19.82
CA ALA A 690 4.21 12.01 -19.88
C ALA A 690 5.51 12.00 -20.73
N ALA A 691 5.89 13.12 -21.36
CA ALA A 691 7.16 13.24 -22.08
C ALA A 691 8.40 13.00 -21.20
N ALA A 692 8.25 13.09 -19.87
CA ALA A 692 9.28 12.68 -18.91
C ALA A 692 9.69 11.20 -19.07
N TYR A 693 8.84 10.33 -19.62
CA TYR A 693 9.21 8.93 -19.90
C TYR A 693 10.34 8.79 -20.93
N TYR A 694 10.59 9.78 -21.79
CA TYR A 694 11.64 9.76 -22.82
C TYR A 694 12.89 10.58 -22.46
N SER A 695 12.86 11.43 -21.42
CA SER A 695 13.95 12.36 -21.12
C SER A 695 14.42 12.27 -19.67
N LEU A 696 15.68 11.90 -19.47
CA LEU A 696 16.33 11.82 -18.15
C LEU A 696 16.46 13.19 -17.45
N GLY A 697 16.36 14.30 -18.20
CA GLY A 697 16.58 15.67 -17.72
C GLY A 697 15.36 16.36 -17.09
N ALA A 698 14.19 15.74 -17.10
CA ALA A 698 12.93 16.33 -16.60
C ALA A 698 12.46 15.69 -15.27
N ALA A 699 13.39 15.19 -14.44
CA ALA A 699 13.05 14.60 -13.15
C ALA A 699 12.54 15.66 -12.15
N GLN A 700 11.44 15.39 -11.45
CA GLN A 700 10.92 16.27 -10.40
C GLN A 700 11.70 16.10 -9.09
N THR A 701 12.32 14.93 -8.89
CA THR A 701 13.17 14.60 -7.75
C THR A 701 14.66 14.81 -8.06
N VAL A 702 15.40 15.45 -7.16
CA VAL A 702 16.83 15.76 -7.31
C VAL A 702 17.60 15.10 -6.18
N PHE A 703 18.56 14.24 -6.50
CA PHE A 703 19.49 13.69 -5.51
C PHE A 703 20.64 14.66 -5.28
N ARG A 704 21.09 14.77 -4.04
CA ARG A 704 22.31 15.51 -3.68
C ARG A 704 23.21 14.64 -2.83
N PHE A 705 24.40 14.36 -3.36
CA PHE A 705 25.41 13.61 -2.64
C PHE A 705 26.30 14.55 -1.81
N PRO A 706 26.69 14.13 -0.59
CA PRO A 706 27.58 14.92 0.22
C PRO A 706 28.97 15.01 -0.43
N GLU A 707 29.63 16.15 -0.28
CA GLU A 707 30.99 16.31 -0.78
C GLU A 707 31.97 15.37 -0.07
N PRO A 708 32.92 14.78 -0.80
CA PRO A 708 33.95 13.95 -0.22
C PRO A 708 34.83 14.76 0.73
N GLY A 709 35.38 14.09 1.76
CA GLY A 709 36.35 14.71 2.65
C GLY A 709 37.64 15.13 1.94
N TYR A 710 38.43 15.96 2.62
CA TYR A 710 39.75 16.34 2.11
C TYR A 710 40.72 15.15 2.19
N LEU A 711 41.31 14.77 1.05
CA LEU A 711 42.38 13.78 0.99
C LEU A 711 43.76 14.45 1.05
N GLU A 712 44.44 14.22 2.16
CA GLU A 712 45.78 14.74 2.37
C GLU A 712 46.78 14.23 1.30
N GLY A 713 47.60 15.13 0.74
CA GLY A 713 48.59 14.77 -0.29
C GLY A 713 48.06 14.72 -1.73
N ILE A 714 46.74 14.84 -1.93
CA ILE A 714 46.10 14.89 -3.25
C ILE A 714 45.71 16.34 -3.56
N LYS A 715 46.52 17.01 -4.38
CA LYS A 715 46.29 18.41 -4.80
C LYS A 715 45.38 18.53 -6.03
N THR A 716 45.38 17.51 -6.89
CA THR A 716 44.61 17.45 -8.14
C THR A 716 43.69 16.23 -8.14
N LYS A 717 42.47 16.38 -8.70
CA LYS A 717 41.47 15.30 -8.72
C LYS A 717 41.87 14.10 -9.58
N GLU A 718 42.80 14.28 -10.52
CA GLU A 718 43.30 13.25 -11.45
C GLU A 718 44.36 12.34 -10.83
N ARG A 719 44.93 12.71 -9.68
CA ARG A 719 45.93 11.88 -9.01
C ARG A 719 45.28 10.56 -8.59
N ALA A 720 45.90 9.44 -8.98
CA ALA A 720 45.42 8.12 -8.61
C ALA A 720 45.41 7.92 -7.08
N ILE A 721 44.24 7.57 -6.56
CA ILE A 721 43.96 7.33 -5.13
C ILE A 721 43.82 5.82 -4.85
N LEU A 722 43.65 5.01 -5.90
CA LEU A 722 43.63 3.55 -5.86
C LEU A 722 44.36 3.03 -7.10
N LYS A 723 45.22 2.01 -6.94
CA LYS A 723 45.92 1.34 -8.05
C LYS A 723 45.92 -0.18 -7.88
N MET A 724 45.72 -0.90 -8.98
CA MET A 724 45.99 -2.33 -9.09
C MET A 724 47.05 -2.55 -10.15
N LYS A 725 48.00 -3.44 -9.87
CA LYS A 725 49.07 -3.79 -10.80
C LYS A 725 49.30 -5.29 -10.83
N ASN A 726 49.15 -5.87 -12.02
CA ASN A 726 49.38 -7.28 -12.35
C ASN A 726 48.65 -8.22 -11.39
N VAL A 727 47.37 -7.96 -11.17
CA VAL A 727 46.55 -8.71 -10.21
C VAL A 727 45.94 -9.94 -10.87
N ASP A 728 46.21 -11.12 -10.30
CA ASP A 728 45.48 -12.36 -10.59
C ASP A 728 44.68 -12.78 -9.35
N PHE A 729 43.53 -13.42 -9.57
CA PHE A 729 42.73 -13.97 -8.49
C PHE A 729 42.01 -15.27 -8.88
N GLN A 730 42.01 -16.22 -7.94
CA GLN A 730 41.32 -17.50 -8.07
C GLN A 730 40.56 -17.86 -6.78
N TYR A 731 39.26 -18.13 -6.90
CA TYR A 731 38.49 -18.63 -5.75
C TYR A 731 38.97 -20.02 -5.31
N PRO A 732 39.08 -20.27 -3.98
CA PRO A 732 39.45 -21.58 -3.46
C PRO A 732 38.55 -22.70 -4.00
N GLY A 733 39.15 -23.77 -4.51
CA GLY A 733 38.42 -24.93 -5.06
C GLY A 733 37.96 -24.81 -6.51
N THR A 734 38.12 -23.65 -7.15
CA THR A 734 37.80 -23.50 -8.59
C THR A 734 39.00 -23.88 -9.47
N SER A 735 38.75 -24.43 -10.67
CA SER A 735 39.81 -24.85 -11.60
C SER A 735 40.32 -23.73 -12.52
N LYS A 736 39.57 -22.62 -12.66
CA LYS A 736 39.88 -21.49 -13.54
C LYS A 736 40.09 -20.22 -12.70
N LYS A 737 41.12 -19.43 -13.04
CA LYS A 737 41.30 -18.07 -12.51
C LYS A 737 40.17 -17.15 -12.98
N GLN A 738 39.55 -16.40 -12.08
CA GLN A 738 38.49 -15.46 -12.43
C GLN A 738 39.03 -14.15 -12.97
N LEU A 739 40.23 -13.74 -12.55
CA LEU A 739 40.91 -12.54 -13.03
C LEU A 739 42.38 -12.83 -13.34
N ILE A 740 42.86 -12.29 -14.46
CA ILE A 740 44.20 -12.55 -15.00
C ILE A 740 44.80 -11.24 -15.51
N ASP A 741 45.97 -10.89 -14.97
CA ASP A 741 46.79 -9.72 -15.34
C ASP A 741 46.01 -8.39 -15.33
N ILE A 742 45.30 -8.13 -14.24
CA ILE A 742 44.51 -6.91 -14.10
C ILE A 742 45.40 -5.75 -13.66
N SER A 743 45.41 -4.68 -14.44
CA SER A 743 46.07 -3.41 -14.10
C SER A 743 45.12 -2.23 -14.34
N MET A 744 44.91 -1.41 -13.32
CA MET A 744 43.98 -0.27 -13.36
C MET A 744 44.29 0.79 -12.29
N GLN A 745 43.70 1.96 -12.43
CA GLN A 745 43.80 3.04 -11.45
C GLN A 745 42.49 3.85 -11.37
N CYS A 746 42.16 4.34 -10.17
CA CYS A 746 41.07 5.29 -9.95
C CYS A 746 41.57 6.58 -9.33
N SER A 747 40.92 7.69 -9.64
CA SER A 747 41.15 9.03 -9.09
C SER A 747 39.82 9.63 -8.60
N LEU A 748 39.86 10.83 -8.01
CA LEU A 748 38.63 11.55 -7.61
C LEU A 748 37.83 12.04 -8.84
N ALA A 749 38.47 12.16 -10.00
CA ALA A 749 37.82 12.53 -11.26
C ALA A 749 37.27 11.32 -12.03
N SER A 750 37.58 10.10 -11.62
CA SER A 750 37.22 8.89 -12.38
C SER A 750 35.70 8.74 -12.48
N ARG A 751 35.23 8.45 -13.69
CA ARG A 751 33.84 8.09 -14.02
C ARG A 751 33.88 6.86 -14.91
N VAL A 752 33.87 5.70 -14.27
CA VAL A 752 34.16 4.42 -14.90
C VAL A 752 32.88 3.60 -15.03
N ALA A 753 32.60 3.09 -16.22
CA ALA A 753 31.60 2.05 -16.46
C ALA A 753 32.28 0.69 -16.64
N VAL A 754 32.00 -0.27 -15.79
CA VAL A 754 32.46 -1.66 -15.93
C VAL A 754 31.40 -2.44 -16.71
N ILE A 755 31.75 -2.84 -17.93
CA ILE A 755 30.86 -3.58 -18.85
C ILE A 755 31.45 -4.95 -19.19
N GLY A 756 30.60 -5.93 -19.45
CA GLY A 756 31.02 -7.29 -19.79
C GLY A 756 29.89 -8.29 -19.60
N PRO A 757 29.98 -9.48 -20.22
CA PRO A 757 28.98 -10.53 -20.06
C PRO A 757 28.90 -11.01 -18.60
N ASN A 758 27.76 -11.60 -18.24
CA ASN A 758 27.56 -12.18 -16.90
C ASN A 758 28.58 -13.31 -16.66
N GLY A 759 29.16 -13.35 -15.46
CA GLY A 759 30.20 -14.33 -15.12
C GLY A 759 31.62 -14.02 -15.63
N ALA A 760 31.84 -12.87 -16.29
CA ALA A 760 33.16 -12.49 -16.79
C ALA A 760 34.20 -12.12 -15.70
N GLY A 761 33.79 -11.98 -14.44
CA GLY A 761 34.64 -11.55 -13.33
C GLY A 761 34.40 -10.12 -12.81
N LYS A 762 33.33 -9.42 -13.26
CA LYS A 762 32.99 -8.03 -12.88
C LYS A 762 32.88 -7.85 -11.36
N SER A 763 32.03 -8.63 -10.69
CA SER A 763 31.86 -8.51 -9.23
C SER A 763 33.13 -8.91 -8.48
N THR A 764 33.88 -9.90 -8.97
CA THR A 764 35.19 -10.27 -8.40
C THR A 764 36.19 -9.13 -8.48
N LEU A 765 36.20 -8.37 -9.60
CA LEU A 765 37.03 -7.17 -9.76
C LEU A 765 36.65 -6.10 -8.74
N ILE A 766 35.35 -5.87 -8.54
CA ILE A 766 34.86 -4.90 -7.55
C ILE A 766 35.21 -5.33 -6.12
N LYS A 767 35.10 -6.62 -5.78
CA LYS A 767 35.47 -7.12 -4.44
C LYS A 767 36.96 -6.94 -4.14
N LEU A 768 37.84 -7.16 -5.12
CA LEU A 768 39.27 -6.83 -4.98
C LEU A 768 39.48 -5.31 -4.85
N LEU A 769 38.66 -4.50 -5.54
CA LEU A 769 38.73 -3.04 -5.51
C LEU A 769 38.35 -2.46 -4.15
N THR A 770 37.25 -2.95 -3.59
CA THR A 770 36.75 -2.55 -2.28
C THR A 770 37.58 -3.15 -1.15
N GLY A 771 38.31 -4.25 -1.41
CA GLY A 771 39.15 -4.94 -0.44
C GLY A 771 38.45 -6.05 0.32
N GLU A 772 37.26 -6.46 -0.11
CA GLU A 772 36.57 -7.65 0.42
C GLU A 772 37.34 -8.93 0.13
N ILE A 773 38.18 -8.94 -0.91
CA ILE A 773 38.96 -10.12 -1.29
C ILE A 773 40.42 -9.68 -1.50
N GLU A 774 41.36 -10.56 -1.17
CA GLU A 774 42.80 -10.35 -1.42
C GLU A 774 43.23 -11.02 -2.72
N SER A 775 44.17 -10.41 -3.43
CA SER A 775 44.80 -11.00 -4.60
C SER A 775 45.94 -11.94 -4.20
N ASP A 776 46.00 -13.13 -4.80
CA ASP A 776 47.12 -14.08 -4.59
C ASP A 776 48.42 -13.59 -5.26
N ILE A 777 48.29 -12.86 -6.36
CA ILE A 777 49.39 -12.35 -7.18
C ILE A 777 49.08 -10.90 -7.54
N GLY A 778 50.08 -10.03 -7.49
CA GLY A 778 49.96 -8.61 -7.82
C GLY A 778 49.93 -7.70 -6.60
N THR A 779 49.71 -6.41 -6.82
CA THR A 779 49.63 -5.41 -5.74
C THR A 779 48.39 -4.54 -5.90
N VAL A 780 47.64 -4.40 -4.80
CA VAL A 780 46.51 -3.47 -4.67
C VAL A 780 46.92 -2.38 -3.68
N TRP A 781 46.97 -1.14 -4.13
CA TRP A 781 47.34 0.02 -3.33
C TRP A 781 46.15 0.96 -3.17
N LYS A 782 45.90 1.41 -1.94
CA LYS A 782 44.85 2.36 -1.58
C LYS A 782 45.46 3.53 -0.80
N HIS A 783 44.94 4.74 -1.03
CA HIS A 783 45.31 5.87 -0.20
C HIS A 783 44.84 5.68 1.25
N PRO A 784 45.66 5.99 2.29
CA PRO A 784 45.35 5.66 3.69
C PRO A 784 44.08 6.33 4.27
N ASN A 785 43.67 7.47 3.72
CA ASN A 785 42.44 8.15 4.12
C ASN A 785 41.28 7.93 3.14
N LEU A 786 41.42 6.99 2.20
CA LEU A 786 40.39 6.69 1.21
C LEU A 786 39.19 6.04 1.91
N ARG A 787 38.00 6.49 1.55
CA ARG A 787 36.73 5.89 1.98
C ARG A 787 35.95 5.50 0.74
N ILE A 788 35.54 4.24 0.67
CA ILE A 788 34.83 3.68 -0.48
C ILE A 788 33.43 3.32 0.00
N ALA A 789 32.41 3.94 -0.60
CA ALA A 789 31.04 3.48 -0.43
C ALA A 789 30.76 2.43 -1.50
N TYR A 790 30.46 1.21 -1.07
CA TYR A 790 30.10 0.11 -1.96
C TYR A 790 28.62 -0.24 -1.80
N VAL A 791 27.87 -0.13 -2.88
CA VAL A 791 26.48 -0.55 -2.99
C VAL A 791 26.46 -1.83 -3.82
N ALA A 792 26.36 -2.97 -3.14
CA ALA A 792 26.36 -4.28 -3.76
C ALA A 792 25.01 -4.61 -4.44
N GLN A 793 25.04 -5.52 -5.42
CA GLN A 793 23.83 -6.01 -6.11
C GLN A 793 22.83 -6.68 -5.14
N HIS A 794 23.31 -7.30 -4.07
CA HIS A 794 22.51 -7.93 -3.00
C HIS A 794 22.50 -7.12 -1.69
N ALA A 795 22.46 -5.79 -1.78
CA ALA A 795 22.48 -4.93 -0.59
C ALA A 795 21.30 -5.16 0.39
N PHE A 796 20.23 -5.84 -0.03
CA PHE A 796 19.06 -6.10 0.80
C PHE A 796 19.30 -7.10 1.94
N HIS A 797 20.28 -8.00 1.82
CA HIS A 797 20.52 -9.04 2.83
C HIS A 797 20.86 -8.45 4.22
N HIS A 798 21.51 -7.28 4.26
CA HIS A 798 21.77 -6.57 5.52
C HIS A 798 20.53 -5.86 6.06
N ILE A 799 19.68 -5.32 5.17
CA ILE A 799 18.45 -4.61 5.55
C ILE A 799 17.36 -5.58 6.02
N GLU A 800 17.34 -6.81 5.51
CA GLU A 800 16.39 -7.86 5.91
C GLU A 800 16.47 -8.23 7.40
N GLN A 801 17.60 -7.98 8.05
CA GLN A 801 17.76 -8.20 9.50
C GLN A 801 17.18 -7.04 10.33
N HIS A 802 16.78 -5.94 9.69
CA HIS A 802 16.31 -4.71 10.33
C HIS A 802 14.93 -4.26 9.81
N LEU A 803 14.11 -5.18 9.31
CA LEU A 803 12.79 -4.85 8.74
C LEU A 803 11.86 -4.14 9.75
N ASP A 804 12.04 -4.40 11.05
CA ASP A 804 11.22 -3.84 12.12
C ASP A 804 11.76 -2.50 12.66
N SER A 805 12.90 -2.03 12.16
CA SER A 805 13.41 -0.68 12.46
C SER A 805 12.91 0.32 11.42
N THR A 806 12.94 1.60 11.77
CA THR A 806 12.79 2.69 10.80
C THR A 806 14.12 2.93 10.05
N PRO A 807 14.10 3.53 8.85
CA PRO A 807 15.32 3.96 8.15
C PRO A 807 16.24 4.84 8.99
N ASN A 808 15.66 5.69 9.84
CA ASN A 808 16.41 6.56 10.76
C ASN A 808 17.18 5.72 11.80
N GLU A 809 16.48 4.80 12.46
CA GLU A 809 17.08 3.88 13.43
C GLU A 809 18.15 2.99 12.80
N TYR A 810 17.96 2.54 11.55
CA TYR A 810 18.95 1.74 10.83
C TYR A 810 20.27 2.50 10.62
N ILE A 811 20.23 3.77 10.21
CA ILE A 811 21.44 4.60 10.07
C ILE A 811 22.09 4.86 11.42
N GLN A 812 21.29 5.12 12.47
CA GLN A 812 21.81 5.26 13.84
C GLN A 812 22.51 4.00 14.30
N TRP A 813 21.92 2.82 14.05
CA TRP A 813 22.51 1.53 14.39
C TRP A 813 23.82 1.28 13.64
N ARG A 814 23.84 1.53 12.31
CA ARG A 814 25.00 1.30 11.44
C ARG A 814 26.23 2.09 11.87
N TYR A 815 26.03 3.32 12.36
CA TYR A 815 27.09 4.26 12.74
C TYR A 815 27.20 4.52 14.25
N ALA A 816 26.52 3.72 15.09
CA ALA A 816 26.48 3.93 16.54
C ALA A 816 27.87 3.94 17.21
N THR A 817 28.83 3.20 16.66
CA THR A 817 30.21 3.09 17.16
C THR A 817 31.14 4.16 16.60
N GLY A 818 30.65 5.07 15.75
CA GLY A 818 31.48 6.05 15.05
C GLY A 818 32.26 5.47 13.87
N GLU A 819 31.94 4.23 13.46
CA GLU A 819 32.49 3.51 12.31
C GLU A 819 31.35 2.80 11.59
N ASP A 820 31.56 2.41 10.33
CA ASP A 820 30.57 1.65 9.57
C ASP A 820 30.58 0.18 9.99
N ARG A 821 29.60 -0.24 10.80
CA ARG A 821 29.50 -1.63 11.27
C ARG A 821 29.42 -2.66 10.15
N GLU A 822 28.83 -2.31 9.02
CA GLU A 822 28.69 -3.21 7.88
C GLU A 822 30.06 -3.54 7.24
N GLU A 823 31.00 -2.58 7.31
CA GLU A 823 32.37 -2.75 6.81
C GLU A 823 33.22 -3.57 7.80
N LEU A 824 33.06 -3.33 9.10
CA LEU A 824 33.75 -4.07 10.16
C LEU A 824 33.40 -5.57 10.17
N ASP A 825 32.10 -5.90 10.10
CA ASP A 825 31.63 -7.28 10.11
C ASP A 825 32.13 -8.10 8.91
N LYS A 826 32.41 -7.44 7.77
CA LYS A 826 32.98 -8.08 6.57
C LYS A 826 34.47 -8.37 6.75
N ASN A 827 35.22 -7.43 7.31
CA ASN A 827 36.67 -7.57 7.52
C ASN A 827 37.03 -8.60 8.61
N ASP A 828 36.29 -8.62 9.72
CA ASP A 828 36.54 -9.55 10.85
C ASP A 828 36.39 -11.02 10.47
N ARG A 829 35.45 -11.34 9.57
CA ARG A 829 35.20 -12.72 9.10
C ARG A 829 36.33 -13.26 8.23
N MET A 830 37.14 -12.40 7.61
CA MET A 830 38.13 -12.82 6.60
C MET A 830 39.57 -12.88 7.10
N HIS A 831 39.89 -12.25 8.24
CA HIS A 831 41.29 -12.06 8.64
C HIS A 831 41.68 -12.68 10.00
N GLY A 832 40.75 -13.31 10.71
CA GLY A 832 40.95 -13.79 12.09
C GLY A 832 42.09 -14.80 12.30
N GLU A 833 42.36 -15.71 11.35
CA GLU A 833 43.40 -16.74 11.53
C GLU A 833 44.81 -16.32 11.07
N ALA A 834 44.90 -15.52 10.01
CA ALA A 834 46.18 -15.03 9.49
C ALA A 834 46.77 -13.91 10.37
N ASN A 835 45.92 -13.03 10.91
CA ASN A 835 46.34 -11.94 11.79
C ASN A 835 46.91 -12.47 13.12
N LYS A 836 46.33 -13.54 13.68
CA LYS A 836 46.82 -14.16 14.94
C LYS A 836 48.28 -14.62 14.85
N LYS A 837 48.68 -15.23 13.72
CA LYS A 837 50.05 -15.75 13.53
C LYS A 837 51.11 -14.65 13.41
N VAL A 838 50.75 -13.46 12.94
CA VAL A 838 51.68 -12.32 12.79
C VAL A 838 51.84 -11.58 14.12
N MET A 839 50.77 -11.48 14.91
CA MET A 839 50.78 -10.85 16.25
C MET A 839 51.64 -11.62 17.27
N GLU A 840 51.83 -12.93 17.09
CA GLU A 840 52.68 -13.77 17.96
C GLU A 840 54.18 -13.66 17.65
N GLN A 841 54.58 -12.93 16.60
CA GLN A 841 55.99 -12.83 16.19
C GLN A 841 56.79 -11.89 17.11
N VAL A 842 58.03 -12.30 17.40
CA VAL A 842 58.97 -11.54 18.23
C VAL A 842 59.87 -10.68 17.34
N PHE A 843 59.88 -9.38 17.58
CA PHE A 843 60.69 -8.41 16.84
C PHE A 843 61.76 -7.78 17.75
N VAL A 844 62.90 -7.40 17.17
CA VAL A 844 63.96 -6.68 17.89
C VAL A 844 63.81 -5.19 17.63
N ILE A 845 63.43 -4.44 18.66
CA ILE A 845 63.29 -2.98 18.62
C ILE A 845 64.21 -2.41 19.70
N ASP A 846 65.11 -1.50 19.31
CA ASP A 846 66.09 -0.87 20.19
C ASP A 846 66.94 -1.87 21.01
N GLY A 847 67.23 -3.04 20.42
CA GLY A 847 68.02 -4.10 21.05
C GLY A 847 67.24 -5.06 21.94
N GLU A 848 65.94 -4.86 22.13
CA GLU A 848 65.08 -5.71 22.97
C GLU A 848 64.11 -6.53 22.13
N LYS A 849 63.86 -7.77 22.55
CA LYS A 849 62.81 -8.63 21.98
C LYS A 849 61.44 -8.17 22.49
N ARG A 850 60.55 -7.80 21.56
CA ARG A 850 59.20 -7.34 21.87
C ARG A 850 58.18 -8.02 20.96
N VAL A 851 56.96 -8.18 21.46
CA VAL A 851 55.82 -8.75 20.73
C VAL A 851 54.72 -7.71 20.68
N VAL A 852 54.17 -7.48 19.49
CA VAL A 852 53.14 -6.46 19.27
C VAL A 852 51.84 -6.90 19.96
N GLU A 853 51.29 -6.06 20.82
CA GLU A 853 49.99 -6.29 21.45
C GLU A 853 48.87 -5.66 20.63
N GLU A 854 49.03 -4.41 20.23
CA GLU A 854 48.07 -3.66 19.42
C GLU A 854 48.77 -2.53 18.65
N ILE A 855 48.19 -2.15 17.50
CA ILE A 855 48.53 -0.89 16.83
C ILE A 855 47.46 0.13 17.22
N VAL A 856 47.85 1.08 18.07
CA VAL A 856 46.94 1.96 18.83
C VAL A 856 46.47 3.15 18.01
N GLY A 857 47.37 3.74 17.24
CA GLY A 857 47.09 5.01 16.55
C GLY A 857 48.10 5.32 15.45
N ARG A 858 47.85 6.42 14.75
CA ARG A 858 48.65 6.85 13.60
C ARG A 858 48.96 8.34 13.69
N ARG A 859 50.17 8.73 13.30
CA ARG A 859 50.58 10.13 13.12
C ARG A 859 51.32 10.34 11.82
N LYS A 860 51.36 11.59 11.36
CA LYS A 860 52.02 11.96 10.11
C LYS A 860 53.55 12.02 10.29
N LEU A 861 54.27 11.37 9.36
CA LEU A 861 55.72 11.48 9.20
C LEU A 861 56.04 11.94 7.77
N LYS A 862 56.26 13.25 7.59
CA LYS A 862 56.54 13.87 6.28
C LYS A 862 55.45 13.54 5.23
N GLN A 863 55.77 12.67 4.25
CA GLN A 863 54.87 12.22 3.18
C GLN A 863 54.30 10.80 3.43
N SER A 864 54.51 10.25 4.63
CA SER A 864 54.06 8.92 5.05
C SER A 864 53.51 8.98 6.50
N TYR A 865 53.27 7.83 7.10
CA TYR A 865 52.73 7.69 8.45
C TYR A 865 53.65 6.87 9.36
N GLU A 866 53.60 7.18 10.65
CA GLU A 866 54.09 6.32 11.73
C GLU A 866 52.89 5.82 12.53
N TYR A 867 52.99 4.60 13.03
CA TYR A 867 51.97 3.96 13.84
C TYR A 867 52.51 3.71 15.24
N GLU A 868 51.66 3.96 16.22
CA GLU A 868 51.93 3.70 17.63
C GLU A 868 51.68 2.22 17.91
N VAL A 869 52.71 1.54 18.38
CA VAL A 869 52.67 0.10 18.65
C VAL A 869 52.78 -0.12 20.15
N SER A 870 51.78 -0.78 20.73
CA SER A 870 51.83 -1.28 22.10
C SER A 870 52.46 -2.67 22.14
N TRP A 871 53.10 -2.96 23.27
CA TRP A 871 53.93 -4.15 23.44
C TRP A 871 53.40 -5.00 24.58
N VAL A 872 53.27 -6.31 24.35
CA VAL A 872 52.70 -7.25 25.31
C VAL A 872 53.43 -7.15 26.66
N GLY A 873 52.66 -6.91 27.72
CA GLY A 873 53.16 -6.86 29.10
C GLY A 873 53.93 -5.58 29.46
N ARG A 874 53.79 -4.50 28.67
CA ARG A 874 54.37 -3.19 28.96
C ARG A 874 53.28 -2.13 29.17
N SER A 875 53.65 -1.01 29.78
CA SER A 875 52.73 0.12 29.98
C SER A 875 52.59 0.91 28.67
N SER A 876 51.50 1.68 28.53
CA SER A 876 51.28 2.58 27.39
C SER A 876 52.38 3.64 27.22
N VAL A 877 53.16 3.91 28.27
CA VAL A 877 54.34 4.79 28.23
C VAL A 877 55.48 4.20 27.39
N ASP A 878 55.55 2.87 27.25
CA ASP A 878 56.59 2.16 26.50
C ASP A 878 56.22 1.94 25.02
N ASN A 879 55.08 2.49 24.58
CA ASN A 879 54.66 2.45 23.18
C ASN A 879 55.72 3.09 22.29
N THR A 880 55.97 2.48 21.12
CA THR A 880 56.94 3.03 20.17
C THR A 880 56.29 3.34 18.83
N TRP A 881 56.77 4.41 18.21
CA TRP A 881 56.32 4.83 16.88
C TRP A 881 57.17 4.15 15.81
N ILE A 882 56.54 3.34 14.97
CA ILE A 882 57.19 2.61 13.89
C ILE A 882 56.68 3.13 12.55
N SER A 883 57.59 3.34 11.59
CA SER A 883 57.23 3.78 10.24
C SER A 883 56.41 2.74 9.49
N ARG A 884 55.48 3.21 8.63
CA ARG A 884 54.63 2.35 7.78
C ARG A 884 55.43 1.25 7.07
N GLN A 885 56.51 1.62 6.39
CA GLN A 885 57.34 0.68 5.63
C GLN A 885 57.89 -0.44 6.51
N LYS A 886 58.39 -0.10 7.70
CA LYS A 886 58.96 -1.07 8.62
C LYS A 886 57.90 -2.03 9.14
N LEU A 887 56.68 -1.56 9.42
CA LEU A 887 55.57 -2.42 9.81
C LEU A 887 55.04 -3.29 8.66
N GLU A 888 55.03 -2.78 7.42
CA GLU A 888 54.70 -3.58 6.23
C GLU A 888 55.73 -4.70 6.02
N ASP A 889 57.03 -4.40 6.15
CA ASP A 889 58.12 -5.38 6.08
C ASP A 889 58.05 -6.43 7.21
N MET A 890 57.50 -6.04 8.37
CA MET A 890 57.22 -6.93 9.52
C MET A 890 55.94 -7.76 9.33
N GLY A 891 55.19 -7.57 8.23
CA GLY A 891 53.98 -8.33 7.93
C GLY A 891 52.67 -7.73 8.48
N PHE A 892 52.70 -6.53 9.08
CA PHE A 892 51.53 -5.88 9.68
C PHE A 892 50.69 -5.07 8.68
N GLY A 893 50.85 -5.28 7.37
CA GLY A 893 50.10 -4.54 6.33
C GLY A 893 48.58 -4.55 6.54
N LYS A 894 48.02 -5.68 7.03
CA LYS A 894 46.58 -5.80 7.33
C LYS A 894 46.15 -4.93 8.49
N LYS A 895 46.89 -4.97 9.60
CA LYS A 895 46.59 -4.17 10.79
C LYS A 895 46.78 -2.68 10.55
N ILE A 896 47.73 -2.31 9.71
CA ILE A 896 47.88 -0.95 9.20
C ILE A 896 46.64 -0.49 8.44
N ALA A 897 46.09 -1.34 7.54
CA ALA A 897 44.89 -1.02 6.78
C ALA A 897 43.64 -0.88 7.67
N GLU A 898 43.51 -1.70 8.71
CA GLU A 898 42.45 -1.58 9.72
C GLU A 898 42.52 -0.23 10.45
N VAL A 899 43.70 0.13 10.97
CA VAL A 899 43.91 1.42 11.67
C VAL A 899 43.73 2.61 10.73
N ASP A 900 44.21 2.53 9.49
CA ASP A 900 44.00 3.54 8.47
C ASP A 900 42.52 3.75 8.18
N SER A 901 41.74 2.66 8.07
CA SER A 901 40.30 2.70 7.79
C SER A 901 39.51 3.27 8.96
N ALA A 902 39.82 2.86 10.19
CA ALA A 902 39.22 3.39 11.42
C ALA A 902 39.47 4.90 11.56
N GLU A 903 40.71 5.35 11.33
CA GLU A 903 41.05 6.77 11.40
C GLU A 903 40.38 7.58 10.27
N ALA A 904 40.31 7.01 9.06
CA ALA A 904 39.61 7.61 7.92
C ALA A 904 38.11 7.74 8.16
N ALA A 905 37.47 6.76 8.82
CA ALA A 905 36.06 6.79 9.19
C ALA A 905 35.78 7.85 10.27
N LYS A 906 36.60 7.91 11.33
CA LYS A 906 36.49 8.96 12.37
C LYS A 906 36.58 10.38 11.77
N MET A 907 37.49 10.60 10.82
CA MET A 907 37.60 11.89 10.11
C MET A 907 36.39 12.20 9.21
N GLY A 908 35.65 11.18 8.76
CA GLY A 908 34.45 11.32 7.92
C GLY A 908 33.16 11.62 8.70
N LEU A 909 33.09 11.19 9.97
CA LEU A 909 31.89 11.22 10.82
C LEU A 909 31.70 12.50 11.66
N ASN A 910 32.12 13.66 11.15
CA ASN A 910 31.80 14.97 11.77
C ASN A 910 30.31 15.40 11.65
N ARG A 911 29.39 14.47 11.34
CA ARG A 911 27.94 14.69 11.30
C ARG A 911 27.28 14.12 12.55
N PRO A 912 26.53 14.91 13.34
CA PRO A 912 25.85 14.37 14.50
C PRO A 912 24.72 13.40 14.10
N LEU A 913 24.68 12.23 14.75
CA LEU A 913 23.67 11.19 14.56
C LEU A 913 22.33 11.56 15.22
N THR A 914 21.75 12.68 14.79
CA THR A 914 20.44 13.14 15.25
C THR A 914 19.36 12.76 14.24
N ALA A 915 18.16 12.45 14.72
CA ALA A 915 17.04 12.07 13.86
C ALA A 915 16.76 13.10 12.75
N LYS A 916 16.85 14.40 13.08
CA LYS A 916 16.61 15.50 12.15
C LYS A 916 17.65 15.57 11.02
N GLU A 917 18.92 15.31 11.32
CA GLU A 917 19.96 15.31 10.28
C GLU A 917 19.88 14.09 9.38
N ILE A 918 19.57 12.93 9.95
CA ILE A 918 19.38 11.68 9.19
C ILE A 918 18.18 11.82 8.25
N GLU A 919 17.07 12.38 8.74
CA GLU A 919 15.88 12.64 7.92
C GLU A 919 16.20 13.61 6.77
N LYS A 920 16.92 14.69 7.05
CA LYS A 920 17.37 15.64 6.01
C LYS A 920 18.24 14.95 4.95
N HIS A 921 19.19 14.12 5.37
CA HIS A 921 20.09 13.39 4.48
C HIS A 921 19.35 12.36 3.63
N LEU A 922 18.40 11.62 4.21
CA LEU A 922 17.56 10.67 3.48
C LEU A 922 16.67 11.38 2.45
N ASN A 923 16.15 12.57 2.78
CA ASN A 923 15.40 13.39 1.84
C ASN A 923 16.27 13.91 0.68
N GLU A 924 17.54 14.25 0.94
CA GLU A 924 18.52 14.61 -0.11
C GLU A 924 18.83 13.45 -1.07
N VAL A 925 18.61 12.20 -0.66
CA VAL A 925 18.73 10.99 -1.50
C VAL A 925 17.35 10.53 -2.03
N GLY A 926 16.30 11.33 -1.83
CA GLY A 926 14.97 11.14 -2.41
C GLY A 926 14.08 10.14 -1.66
N LEU A 927 14.35 9.89 -0.37
CA LEU A 927 13.45 9.18 0.55
C LEU A 927 12.71 10.20 1.44
N GLU A 928 11.39 10.27 1.32
CA GLU A 928 10.60 11.29 2.02
C GLU A 928 10.70 11.15 3.56
N PRO A 929 10.65 12.27 4.31
CA PRO A 929 10.72 12.29 5.77
C PRO A 929 9.75 11.32 6.48
N GLU A 930 8.54 11.19 5.94
CA GLU A 930 7.50 10.32 6.50
C GLU A 930 7.91 8.83 6.48
N PHE A 931 8.56 8.39 5.41
CA PHE A 931 9.10 7.03 5.30
C PHE A 931 10.40 6.87 6.10
N ALA A 932 11.18 7.94 6.25
CA ALA A 932 12.46 7.89 6.95
C ALA A 932 12.31 7.67 8.47
N SER A 933 11.36 8.37 9.10
CA SER A 933 11.28 8.43 10.58
C SER A 933 10.08 7.70 11.18
N HIS A 934 9.00 7.47 10.41
CA HIS A 934 7.73 6.95 10.96
C HIS A 934 7.30 5.60 10.38
N SER A 935 7.94 5.13 9.31
CA SER A 935 7.63 3.87 8.64
C SER A 935 8.70 2.82 8.92
N HIS A 936 8.28 1.58 9.19
CA HIS A 936 9.20 0.44 9.29
C HIS A 936 9.75 0.05 7.91
N ILE A 937 10.99 -0.42 7.87
CA ILE A 937 11.68 -0.85 6.64
C ILE A 937 10.89 -1.97 5.91
N ARG A 938 10.18 -2.82 6.66
CA ARG A 938 9.28 -3.86 6.11
C ARG A 938 8.27 -3.29 5.10
N GLY A 939 7.76 -2.10 5.36
CA GLY A 939 6.76 -1.43 4.53
C GLY A 939 7.33 -0.71 3.30
N LEU A 940 8.65 -0.64 3.14
CA LEU A 940 9.28 0.05 2.01
C LEU A 940 9.31 -0.81 0.74
N SER A 941 9.09 -0.16 -0.40
CA SER A 941 9.28 -0.75 -1.73
C SER A 941 10.76 -1.03 -2.03
N GLY A 942 11.04 -1.90 -3.01
CA GLY A 942 12.42 -2.21 -3.44
C GLY A 942 13.25 -0.96 -3.78
N GLY A 943 12.68 -0.03 -4.54
CA GLY A 943 13.33 1.24 -4.87
C GLY A 943 13.58 2.15 -3.66
N GLN A 944 12.66 2.20 -2.70
CA GLN A 944 12.87 2.94 -1.43
C GLN A 944 13.98 2.28 -0.58
N LYS A 945 14.05 0.95 -0.55
CA LYS A 945 15.14 0.24 0.12
C LYS A 945 16.49 0.55 -0.52
N VAL A 946 16.58 0.63 -1.86
CA VAL A 946 17.84 1.05 -2.53
C VAL A 946 18.22 2.49 -2.19
N LYS A 947 17.26 3.42 -2.15
CA LYS A 947 17.50 4.79 -1.69
C LYS A 947 18.04 4.82 -0.25
N LEU A 948 17.52 3.97 0.64
CA LEU A 948 18.04 3.81 2.00
C LEU A 948 19.48 3.26 2.00
N VAL A 949 19.80 2.24 1.20
CA VAL A 949 21.18 1.71 1.10
C VAL A 949 22.14 2.79 0.62
N ILE A 950 21.79 3.51 -0.46
CA ILE A 950 22.60 4.59 -1.00
C ILE A 950 22.74 5.70 0.04
N GLY A 951 21.65 6.09 0.71
CA GLY A 951 21.65 7.07 1.79
C GLY A 951 22.58 6.66 2.93
N ALA A 952 22.48 5.42 3.39
CA ALA A 952 23.34 4.89 4.45
C ALA A 952 24.82 4.89 4.03
N ALA A 953 25.15 4.38 2.84
CA ALA A 953 26.53 4.33 2.34
C ALA A 953 27.15 5.74 2.14
N MET A 954 26.33 6.72 1.75
CA MET A 954 26.77 8.10 1.55
C MET A 954 26.90 8.89 2.87
N TRP A 955 26.47 8.35 4.01
CA TRP A 955 26.53 9.04 5.31
C TRP A 955 27.96 9.43 5.70
N ASN A 956 28.94 8.54 5.46
CA ASN A 956 30.35 8.71 5.81
C ASN A 956 31.16 9.57 4.81
N ARG A 957 30.50 10.37 3.96
CA ARG A 957 31.13 11.25 2.96
C ARG A 957 32.29 10.57 2.19
N PRO A 958 31.99 9.48 1.48
CA PRO A 958 33.00 8.68 0.79
C PRO A 958 33.76 9.51 -0.26
N HIS A 959 34.94 9.06 -0.64
CA HIS A 959 35.75 9.65 -1.72
C HIS A 959 35.57 8.93 -3.05
N MET A 960 35.14 7.66 -2.97
CA MET A 960 34.83 6.79 -4.09
C MET A 960 33.46 6.15 -3.87
N LEU A 961 32.61 6.17 -4.88
CA LEU A 961 31.31 5.50 -4.90
C LEU A 961 31.36 4.36 -5.92
N VAL A 962 31.04 3.15 -5.47
CA VAL A 962 30.96 1.95 -6.31
C VAL A 962 29.52 1.46 -6.31
N LEU A 963 28.90 1.47 -7.49
CA LEU A 963 27.51 1.04 -7.70
C LEU A 963 27.49 -0.22 -8.56
N ASP A 964 27.06 -1.34 -7.98
CA ASP A 964 26.89 -2.59 -8.72
C ASP A 964 25.43 -2.74 -9.20
N GLU A 965 25.22 -2.51 -10.50
CA GLU A 965 23.93 -2.55 -11.18
C GLU A 965 22.82 -1.67 -10.55
N PRO A 966 23.03 -0.35 -10.42
CA PRO A 966 22.05 0.55 -9.78
C PRO A 966 20.73 0.67 -10.57
N THR A 967 20.73 0.29 -11.85
CA THR A 967 19.57 0.36 -12.75
C THR A 967 18.50 -0.69 -12.49
N ASN A 968 18.81 -1.78 -11.77
CA ASN A 968 17.87 -2.90 -11.62
C ASN A 968 16.71 -2.61 -10.63
N TYR A 969 16.89 -1.63 -9.75
CA TYR A 969 15.96 -1.39 -8.64
C TYR A 969 15.55 0.09 -8.51
N LEU A 970 16.13 0.96 -9.34
CA LEU A 970 15.78 2.38 -9.43
C LEU A 970 15.03 2.62 -10.73
N ASP A 971 13.98 3.41 -10.64
CA ASP A 971 13.23 3.86 -11.80
C ASP A 971 13.93 4.93 -12.60
N ARG A 972 13.44 5.18 -13.81
CA ARG A 972 13.98 6.20 -14.71
C ARG A 972 14.06 7.60 -14.07
N GLU A 973 13.11 7.98 -13.21
CA GLU A 973 13.16 9.27 -12.51
C GLU A 973 14.27 9.30 -11.46
N SER A 974 14.32 8.31 -10.56
CA SER A 974 15.42 8.17 -9.59
C SER A 974 16.78 7.95 -10.27
N LEU A 975 16.82 7.32 -11.44
CA LEU A 975 18.03 7.17 -12.26
C LEU A 975 18.46 8.49 -12.88
N GLY A 976 17.52 9.32 -13.34
CA GLY A 976 17.82 10.69 -13.77
C GLY A 976 18.34 11.56 -12.62
N ALA A 977 17.74 11.43 -11.44
CA ALA A 977 18.19 12.10 -10.22
C ALA A 977 19.58 11.62 -9.78
N LEU A 978 19.82 10.30 -9.78
CA LEU A 978 21.10 9.67 -9.50
C LEU A 978 22.17 10.09 -10.51
N ALA A 979 21.84 10.12 -11.79
CA ALA A 979 22.72 10.57 -12.86
C ALA A 979 23.17 12.02 -12.63
N THR A 980 22.23 12.89 -12.26
CA THR A 980 22.53 14.29 -11.94
C THR A 980 23.42 14.39 -10.70
N ALA A 981 23.13 13.64 -9.63
CA ALA A 981 23.96 13.60 -8.43
C ALA A 981 25.38 13.07 -8.70
N ILE A 982 25.54 12.03 -9.52
CA ILE A 982 26.85 11.49 -9.91
C ILE A 982 27.66 12.51 -10.71
N ARG A 983 27.00 13.31 -11.55
CA ARG A 983 27.65 14.38 -12.33
C ARG A 983 28.18 15.50 -11.44
N GLU A 984 27.42 15.89 -10.42
CA GLU A 984 27.80 16.94 -9.46
C GLU A 984 28.75 16.45 -8.35
N TYR A 985 28.78 15.14 -8.10
CA TYR A 985 29.57 14.56 -7.00
C TYR A 985 31.07 14.78 -7.16
N GLY A 986 31.71 15.31 -6.11
CA GLY A 986 33.13 15.66 -6.15
C GLY A 986 34.13 14.49 -6.09
N GLY A 987 33.67 13.26 -5.85
CA GLY A 987 34.48 12.05 -5.72
C GLY A 987 34.49 11.15 -6.96
N GLY A 988 35.28 10.08 -6.92
CA GLY A 988 35.37 9.10 -8.01
C GLY A 988 34.16 8.16 -8.03
N VAL A 989 33.71 7.73 -9.21
CA VAL A 989 32.56 6.83 -9.35
C VAL A 989 32.90 5.66 -10.29
N VAL A 990 32.61 4.45 -9.83
CA VAL A 990 32.70 3.20 -10.60
C VAL A 990 31.32 2.56 -10.64
N ILE A 991 30.77 2.38 -11.83
CA ILE A 991 29.43 1.86 -12.06
C ILE A 991 29.56 0.55 -12.83
N VAL A 992 29.05 -0.54 -12.27
CA VAL A 992 28.81 -1.77 -13.04
C VAL A 992 27.40 -1.67 -13.60
N THR A 993 27.25 -1.69 -14.92
CA THR A 993 25.92 -1.65 -15.53
C THR A 993 25.92 -2.26 -16.92
N HIS A 994 24.80 -2.86 -17.29
CA HIS A 994 24.50 -3.26 -18.68
C HIS A 994 23.79 -2.17 -19.48
N ASN A 995 23.33 -1.09 -18.84
CA ASN A 995 22.58 -0.02 -19.49
C ASN A 995 23.53 0.96 -20.20
N ARG A 996 23.48 0.96 -21.54
CA ARG A 996 24.31 1.85 -22.38
C ARG A 996 23.90 3.32 -22.25
N GLU A 997 22.61 3.63 -22.25
CA GLU A 997 22.11 5.00 -22.12
C GLU A 997 22.63 5.64 -20.80
N PHE A 998 22.58 4.88 -19.70
CA PHE A 998 23.05 5.34 -18.40
C PHE A 998 24.57 5.48 -18.32
N SER A 999 25.32 4.51 -18.87
CA SER A 999 26.80 4.55 -18.85
C SER A 999 27.36 5.62 -19.80
N GLU A 1000 26.83 5.78 -21.01
CA GLU A 1000 27.29 6.78 -21.99
C GLU A 1000 26.96 8.21 -21.53
N ALA A 1001 25.88 8.41 -20.78
CA ALA A 1001 25.51 9.72 -20.25
C ALA A 1001 26.35 10.19 -19.04
N LEU A 1002 27.07 9.28 -18.37
CA LEU A 1002 27.74 9.54 -17.09
C LEU A 1002 29.23 9.22 -17.07
N CYS A 1003 29.63 8.13 -17.71
CA CYS A 1003 30.98 7.59 -17.61
C CYS A 1003 31.85 8.03 -18.79
N THR A 1004 33.03 8.55 -18.47
CA THR A 1004 34.05 8.96 -19.45
C THR A 1004 35.01 7.83 -19.80
N GLU A 1005 35.07 6.81 -18.94
CA GLU A 1005 35.92 5.62 -19.06
C GLU A 1005 35.05 4.36 -19.05
N VAL A 1006 35.41 3.39 -19.89
CA VAL A 1006 34.71 2.11 -20.02
C VAL A 1006 35.71 0.97 -19.86
N TRP A 1007 35.46 0.13 -18.88
CA TRP A 1007 36.25 -1.03 -18.52
C TRP A 1007 35.55 -2.29 -19.00
N LYS A 1008 36.03 -2.85 -20.10
CA LYS A 1008 35.47 -4.08 -20.66
C LYS A 1008 36.15 -5.28 -20.01
N VAL A 1009 35.39 -6.04 -19.22
CA VAL A 1009 35.84 -7.29 -18.61
C VAL A 1009 35.36 -8.45 -19.48
N ASP A 1010 36.28 -9.23 -20.02
CA ASP A 1010 35.98 -10.39 -20.85
C ASP A 1010 36.93 -11.55 -20.52
N ASN A 1011 36.36 -12.72 -20.24
CA ASN A 1011 37.10 -13.93 -19.88
C ASN A 1011 38.17 -13.74 -18.79
N GLY A 1012 37.90 -12.87 -17.81
CA GLY A 1012 38.83 -12.57 -16.70
C GLY A 1012 39.95 -11.58 -17.05
N HIS A 1013 39.94 -11.00 -18.25
CA HIS A 1013 40.85 -9.92 -18.65
C HIS A 1013 40.11 -8.58 -18.66
N LEU A 1014 40.81 -7.50 -18.29
CA LEU A 1014 40.29 -6.14 -18.33
C LEU A 1014 40.91 -5.37 -19.49
N THR A 1015 40.06 -4.85 -20.39
CA THR A 1015 40.45 -3.91 -21.44
C THR A 1015 39.83 -2.54 -21.16
N PRO A 1016 40.60 -1.59 -20.61
CA PRO A 1016 40.12 -0.23 -20.35
C PRO A 1016 40.15 0.63 -21.62
N SER A 1017 39.16 1.50 -21.77
CA SER A 1017 38.98 2.42 -22.90
C SER A 1017 38.40 3.76 -22.41
N GLY A 1018 38.74 4.90 -23.04
CA GLY A 1018 38.20 6.23 -22.66
C GLY A 1018 39.24 7.36 -22.63
N HIS A 1019 38.76 8.60 -22.47
CA HIS A 1019 39.52 9.84 -22.73
C HIS A 1019 40.63 10.20 -21.72
N ASN A 1020 40.93 9.32 -20.75
CA ASN A 1020 42.04 9.48 -19.81
C ASN A 1020 42.84 8.18 -19.58
N TRP A 1021 42.63 7.15 -20.41
CA TRP A 1021 43.54 6.01 -20.39
C TRP A 1021 44.86 6.44 -21.05
N VAL A 1022 45.76 6.98 -20.24
CA VAL A 1022 47.16 7.21 -20.63
C VAL A 1022 47.80 5.86 -20.87
N SER A 1023 47.63 5.34 -22.09
CA SER A 1023 48.55 4.42 -22.72
C SER A 1023 49.82 5.21 -23.06
N GLY A 1024 50.58 5.55 -22.02
CA GLY A 1024 51.64 6.55 -22.15
C GLY A 1024 52.42 6.83 -20.87
N ASN A 1025 52.81 5.80 -20.13
CA ASN A 1025 54.02 5.87 -19.29
C ASN A 1025 54.98 4.70 -19.58
N GLY A 1026 55.11 4.41 -20.88
CA GLY A 1026 56.13 3.52 -21.42
C GLY A 1026 56.26 3.77 -22.92
N SER A 1027 57.38 4.36 -23.34
CA SER A 1027 57.82 4.57 -24.73
C SER A 1027 57.29 5.81 -25.50
N THR A 1028 57.69 7.00 -25.08
CA THR A 1028 58.34 8.00 -25.98
C THR A 1028 59.00 9.08 -25.13
N ALA A 1029 60.11 9.60 -25.63
CA ALA A 1029 61.03 10.47 -24.91
C ALA A 1029 60.37 11.73 -24.35
N VAL A 1030 60.40 11.88 -23.03
CA VAL A 1030 60.26 13.17 -22.35
C VAL A 1030 61.49 14.00 -22.74
N LYS A 1031 61.28 15.11 -23.45
CA LYS A 1031 62.16 16.27 -23.31
C LYS A 1031 61.98 16.75 -21.87
N GLU A 1032 63.03 16.61 -21.07
CA GLU A 1032 63.10 17.18 -19.72
C GLU A 1032 63.01 18.71 -19.87
N GLU A 1033 61.84 19.27 -19.57
CA GLU A 1033 61.76 20.68 -19.15
C GLU A 1033 62.13 20.75 -17.66
N GLU A 1034 62.82 21.83 -17.33
CA GLU A 1034 63.77 21.99 -16.24
C GLU A 1034 63.11 21.99 -14.84
N GLN A 1035 63.82 21.46 -13.84
CA GLN A 1035 63.44 21.62 -12.43
C GLN A 1035 63.69 23.07 -12.02
N GLU A 1036 62.62 23.78 -11.63
CA GLU A 1036 62.70 25.14 -11.09
C GLU A 1036 63.35 25.18 -9.69
N ASP A 1037 64.08 26.26 -9.44
CA ASP A 1037 64.74 26.56 -8.17
C ASP A 1037 63.72 26.68 -7.02
N VAL A 1038 63.90 25.89 -5.95
CA VAL A 1038 63.06 25.96 -4.75
C VAL A 1038 63.63 26.99 -3.78
N VAL A 1039 62.77 27.90 -3.32
CA VAL A 1039 63.05 28.91 -2.28
C VAL A 1039 62.63 28.36 -0.91
N ASP A 1040 63.49 28.49 0.10
CA ASP A 1040 63.15 28.11 1.47
C ASP A 1040 62.29 29.16 2.19
N ALA A 1041 61.83 28.84 3.40
CA ALA A 1041 60.93 29.69 4.21
C ALA A 1041 61.57 31.02 4.70
N GLN A 1042 62.84 31.30 4.39
CA GLN A 1042 63.51 32.57 4.67
C GLN A 1042 63.94 33.32 3.39
N GLY A 1043 63.57 32.82 2.21
CA GLY A 1043 63.69 33.58 0.95
C GLY A 1043 64.98 33.35 0.15
N ASN A 1044 65.77 32.29 0.42
CA ASN A 1044 66.97 31.98 -0.37
C ASN A 1044 66.75 30.79 -1.33
N THR A 1045 67.28 30.89 -2.56
CA THR A 1045 67.21 29.86 -3.62
C THR A 1045 68.35 28.85 -3.51
N ILE A 1046 68.02 27.56 -3.51
CA ILE A 1046 69.01 26.45 -3.54
C ILE A 1046 68.97 25.78 -4.92
N LYS A 1047 70.09 25.83 -5.66
CA LYS A 1047 70.23 25.18 -6.98
C LYS A 1047 70.47 23.66 -6.85
N ALA A 1048 69.70 22.87 -7.60
CA ALA A 1048 69.78 21.40 -7.56
C ALA A 1048 70.97 20.82 -8.36
N THR A 1049 71.67 19.84 -7.79
CA THR A 1049 72.81 19.11 -8.38
C THR A 1049 72.34 17.94 -9.27
N GLN A 1050 72.87 17.85 -10.49
CA GLN A 1050 72.51 16.82 -11.50
C GLN A 1050 73.05 15.41 -11.16
N LYS A 1051 72.23 14.37 -11.33
CA LYS A 1051 72.66 12.94 -11.29
C LYS A 1051 73.23 12.49 -12.65
N LYS A 1052 74.37 11.78 -12.64
CA LYS A 1052 75.05 11.23 -13.83
C LYS A 1052 74.22 10.15 -14.56
N LYS A 1053 74.13 10.27 -15.89
CA LYS A 1053 73.43 9.36 -16.83
C LYS A 1053 74.26 8.09 -17.11
N LYS A 1054 73.65 6.90 -17.06
CA LYS A 1054 74.32 5.62 -17.43
C LYS A 1054 74.54 5.55 -18.95
N LEU A 1055 75.78 5.38 -19.38
CA LEU A 1055 76.19 5.28 -20.80
C LEU A 1055 75.73 3.95 -21.43
N THR A 1056 75.36 3.99 -22.70
CA THR A 1056 74.94 2.81 -23.47
C THR A 1056 76.13 1.94 -23.90
N SER A 1057 75.90 0.64 -24.19
CA SER A 1057 76.94 -0.33 -24.59
C SER A 1057 77.77 0.11 -25.82
N LYS A 1058 77.16 0.85 -26.75
CA LYS A 1058 77.84 1.41 -27.94
C LYS A 1058 78.75 2.58 -27.58
N GLU A 1059 78.35 3.43 -26.62
CA GLU A 1059 79.15 4.55 -26.11
C GLU A 1059 80.31 4.08 -25.22
N LEU A 1060 80.12 3.03 -24.43
CA LEU A 1060 81.17 2.35 -23.68
C LEU A 1060 82.27 1.79 -24.59
N ARG A 1061 81.91 1.18 -25.73
CA ARG A 1061 82.88 0.73 -26.74
C ARG A 1061 83.63 1.88 -27.40
N LYS A 1062 82.95 3.00 -27.70
CA LYS A 1062 83.58 4.20 -28.28
C LYS A 1062 84.58 4.83 -27.30
N LYS A 1063 84.19 5.03 -26.03
CA LYS A 1063 85.08 5.53 -24.98
C LYS A 1063 86.28 4.61 -24.73
N LYS A 1064 86.11 3.29 -24.84
CA LYS A 1064 87.23 2.33 -24.71
C LYS A 1064 88.24 2.43 -25.87
N LYS A 1065 87.77 2.68 -27.10
CA LYS A 1065 88.63 2.91 -28.27
C LYS A 1065 89.40 4.23 -28.15
N GLU A 1066 88.72 5.28 -27.71
CA GLU A 1066 89.28 6.62 -27.50
C GLU A 1066 90.32 6.63 -26.35
N ARG A 1067 90.09 5.85 -25.28
CA ARG A 1067 91.06 5.60 -24.20
C ARG A 1067 92.37 4.99 -24.71
N MET A 1068 92.28 4.00 -25.60
CA MET A 1068 93.46 3.37 -26.19
C MET A 1068 94.23 4.30 -27.13
N GLU A 1069 93.54 5.18 -27.86
CA GLU A 1069 94.17 6.18 -28.73
C GLU A 1069 94.83 7.32 -27.94
N ARG A 1070 94.29 7.72 -26.79
CA ARG A 1070 94.92 8.72 -25.88
C ARG A 1070 96.14 8.14 -25.15
N ARG A 1071 96.07 6.87 -24.73
CA ARG A 1071 97.20 6.15 -24.13
C ARG A 1071 98.35 5.93 -25.13
N LYS A 1072 98.05 5.81 -26.44
CA LYS A 1072 99.07 5.81 -27.51
C LYS A 1072 99.68 7.19 -27.80
N ARG A 1073 99.03 8.27 -27.38
CA ARG A 1073 99.53 9.67 -27.49
C ARG A 1073 100.27 10.15 -26.25
N GLY A 1074 100.50 9.27 -25.25
CA GLY A 1074 101.28 9.58 -24.06
C GLY A 1074 100.52 10.33 -22.95
N GLU A 1075 99.19 10.38 -23.01
CA GLU A 1075 98.36 10.99 -21.96
C GLU A 1075 97.99 9.97 -20.88
N GLU A 1076 97.98 10.39 -19.60
CA GLU A 1076 97.50 9.56 -18.47
C GLU A 1076 95.98 9.38 -18.52
N VAL A 1077 95.50 8.14 -18.35
CA VAL A 1077 94.07 7.83 -18.42
C VAL A 1077 93.64 6.83 -17.35
N PHE A 1078 92.71 7.24 -16.47
CA PHE A 1078 92.18 6.47 -15.34
C PHE A 1078 91.04 5.51 -15.73
N THR A 1079 90.83 4.46 -14.94
CA THR A 1079 89.94 3.34 -15.27
C THR A 1079 88.47 3.52 -14.88
N SER A 1080 88.16 4.29 -13.83
CA SER A 1080 86.78 4.64 -13.41
C SER A 1080 86.69 6.11 -12.95
N ASP A 1081 85.48 6.65 -12.89
CA ASP A 1081 85.19 8.00 -12.35
C ASP A 1081 85.22 8.06 -10.81
N GLU A 1082 85.55 6.95 -10.13
CA GLU A 1082 85.69 6.85 -8.66
C GLU A 1082 87.16 6.87 -8.19
N GLU A 1083 88.12 6.90 -9.12
CA GLU A 1083 89.56 7.06 -8.83
C GLU A 1083 90.05 8.51 -9.11
N LEU A 1084 89.14 9.48 -9.13
CA LEU A 1084 89.41 10.91 -9.26
C LEU A 1084 88.93 11.69 -8.02
#